data_AF-A0A9J6E0D0-F1
#
_entry.id   AF-A0A9J6E0D0-F1
#
_cell.length_a   1.000
_cell.length_b   1.000
_cell.length_c   1.000
_cell.angle_alpha   90.00
_cell.angle_beta   90.00
_cell.angle_gamma   90.00
#
_symmetry.space_group_name_H-M   'P 1'
#
loop_
_entity.id
_entity.type
_entity.pdbx_description
1 polymer ?
#
loop_
_entity_poly.entity_id
_entity_poly.type
_entity_poly.pdbx_seq_one_letter_code
_entity_poly.pdbx_strand_id
1 'polypeptide(L)'
;MAPVVKPTRFAHAEGHTDVCYGPTGRHLVTCGSDGEVRTWEGFQDDEPKSYSVGESALAVACGGGSFFVAIDDYTVKAFEASTGQQTSVVAQFPSDVYAVACSSDGKTLVAGSGDFTLKVVEVSSGNFQSLVGHKAPVIWCCIDPQAEFVAAPLFTLASASSAYFSLSPIALVFSCPVPNAVSSSVILISRTSKVLGRLAWSPSGDKVVLFSVAMIAFKVSCGENICSLSWNPCRKELVYCNVQGQLGLVEDIEVGTNKEQLASPAVRALPEDQGDGEDDGIDLGQIKATYEPLIFGDSDAEGEDAPAVPSTRAATPVQPEYRPRLVQDAFQPSSTPVHLQHRFMVWNSVGMVWAHNTAEESSIDVEFHDTSVHHTLHRGNPLGHTMAALSDQALVLAGPQQLECFHLTSWDSNKEWAVETLSDGIQAVAVGGDWLAACCSSGMVRTWTFGGLQKAVWRAPGPVVALVASGRSLALIYHQGAGVTAERQALAVVQYNVGAGVLGPPVSVPLAERQRLAWAGYTDEGSLAYVDSDGVVSILGSSYGWTPICNTRDNVKNQSDHYFVLGVSETHQQVRALLCKGSRYPATLPRPVMVMLDFSLPYLGTESEKGQMEEELWRAWCLEEALKRVGEEGQQLVDVSNRRQLLLLKLFAHRTAPEPPVTRGNPFKVTKSQENPVADGATNCVKSRGDAGVGRRQMTLQFGAARSETAPAPTKSGVQLYVESIRATLLEEEPDLAEDQLVSRAVARFRTLSQEERAVSPKLITAD
;
A
#
# COMPACT_ATOMS: atom_id res chain seq x y z
N MET A 1 15.43 24.47 9.47
CA MET A 1 16.42 24.40 10.57
C MET A 1 16.78 22.95 10.89
N ALA A 2 17.76 22.73 11.78
CA ALA A 2 17.97 21.42 12.41
C ALA A 2 17.20 21.40 13.74
N PRO A 3 16.56 20.27 14.12
CA PRO A 3 15.82 20.18 15.37
C PRO A 3 16.77 20.31 16.56
N VAL A 4 16.34 21.01 17.61
CA VAL A 4 17.17 21.29 18.79
C VAL A 4 16.84 20.28 19.88
N VAL A 5 17.83 19.50 20.30
CA VAL A 5 17.70 18.47 21.35
C VAL A 5 18.12 19.08 22.68
N LYS A 6 17.28 18.97 23.72
CA LYS A 6 17.67 19.34 25.09
C LYS A 6 18.38 18.20 25.80
N PRO A 7 19.24 18.48 26.80
CA PRO A 7 19.70 17.44 27.74
C PRO A 7 18.51 16.73 28.38
N THR A 8 18.59 15.41 28.50
CA THR A 8 17.58 14.59 29.18
C THR A 8 17.59 14.83 30.69
N ARG A 9 16.45 14.54 31.33
CA ARG A 9 16.21 14.77 32.77
C ARG A 9 15.60 13.53 33.41
N PHE A 10 15.93 13.26 34.67
CA PHE A 10 15.30 12.16 35.41
C PHE A 10 13.78 12.39 35.51
N ALA A 11 12.98 11.36 35.22
CA ALA A 11 11.53 11.41 35.34
C ALA A 11 10.96 10.23 36.14
N HIS A 12 11.48 9.02 36.02
CA HIS A 12 11.09 7.80 36.75
C HIS A 12 12.32 6.90 36.99
N ALA A 13 12.17 5.80 37.76
CA ALA A 13 13.20 4.77 37.85
C ALA A 13 13.48 4.05 36.51
N GLU A 14 14.57 3.28 36.42
CA GLU A 14 14.85 2.44 35.24
C GLU A 14 13.73 1.40 35.06
N GLY A 15 13.05 1.44 33.92
CA GLY A 15 11.82 0.69 33.70
C GLY A 15 11.02 1.22 32.52
N HIS A 16 9.84 0.66 32.29
CA HIS A 16 8.91 1.19 31.30
C HIS A 16 8.43 2.58 31.76
N THR A 17 8.32 3.50 30.80
CA THR A 17 7.93 4.89 31.02
C THR A 17 7.01 5.38 29.92
N ASP A 18 5.96 6.09 30.30
CA ASP A 18 5.05 6.73 29.37
C ASP A 18 4.96 8.24 29.62
N VAL A 19 4.56 8.99 28.58
CA VAL A 19 4.44 10.45 28.60
C VAL A 19 3.33 10.91 27.67
N CYS A 20 2.54 11.88 28.15
CA CYS A 20 1.58 12.61 27.33
C CYS A 20 1.63 14.12 27.60
N TYR A 21 1.38 14.92 26.57
CA TYR A 21 1.02 16.32 26.74
C TYR A 21 -0.44 16.46 27.20
N GLY A 22 -0.70 17.43 28.08
CA GLY A 22 -2.06 17.91 28.31
C GLY A 22 -2.62 18.62 27.07
N PRO A 23 -3.95 18.69 26.89
CA PRO A 23 -4.59 19.22 25.68
C PRO A 23 -4.26 20.70 25.38
N THR A 24 -3.76 21.45 26.37
CA THR A 24 -3.31 22.85 26.22
C THR A 24 -1.83 22.98 25.80
N GLY A 25 -1.08 21.88 25.69
CA GLY A 25 0.34 21.88 25.32
C GLY A 25 1.29 22.56 26.33
N ARG A 26 0.76 23.00 27.48
CA ARG A 26 1.54 23.62 28.58
C ARG A 26 2.11 22.59 29.54
N HIS A 27 1.30 21.63 29.96
CA HIS A 27 1.66 20.65 30.98
C HIS A 27 2.02 19.29 30.37
N LEU A 28 2.92 18.56 31.04
CA LEU A 28 3.28 17.18 30.73
C LEU A 28 2.76 16.27 31.84
N VAL A 29 2.46 15.01 31.52
CA VAL A 29 2.27 13.95 32.53
C VAL A 29 3.09 12.73 32.12
N THR A 30 3.90 12.22 33.04
CA THR A 30 4.71 10.99 32.87
C THR A 30 4.27 9.93 33.88
N CYS A 31 4.40 8.66 33.52
CA CYS A 31 4.21 7.53 34.45
C CYS A 31 5.30 6.47 34.24
N GLY A 32 5.50 5.57 35.20
CA GLY A 32 6.47 4.49 35.03
C GLY A 32 6.37 3.31 35.99
N SER A 33 7.35 2.40 35.86
CA SER A 33 7.49 1.19 36.68
C SER A 33 7.90 1.43 38.15
N ASP A 34 7.91 2.68 38.61
CA ASP A 34 8.04 3.06 40.02
C ASP A 34 6.67 3.27 40.71
N GLY A 35 5.55 3.06 40.01
CA GLY A 35 4.20 3.22 40.55
C GLY A 35 3.77 4.67 40.76
N GLU A 36 4.62 5.63 40.34
CA GLU A 36 4.37 7.06 40.42
C GLU A 36 3.93 7.64 39.06
N VAL A 37 3.16 8.73 39.15
CA VAL A 37 2.74 9.57 38.04
C VAL A 37 3.16 11.00 38.37
N ARG A 38 3.92 11.64 37.48
CA ARG A 38 4.48 12.97 37.70
C ARG A 38 3.90 13.97 36.70
N THR A 39 3.36 15.07 37.21
CA THR A 39 2.79 16.17 36.42
C THR A 39 3.73 17.36 36.44
N TRP A 40 3.98 17.94 35.26
CA TRP A 40 5.02 18.95 35.03
C TRP A 40 4.40 20.23 34.46
N GLU A 41 4.82 21.41 34.92
CA GLU A 41 4.47 22.71 34.32
C GLU A 41 5.23 23.00 33.00
N GLY A 42 6.21 22.16 32.67
CA GLY A 42 6.92 22.13 31.39
C GLY A 42 8.17 21.25 31.49
N PHE A 43 8.93 21.11 30.39
CA PHE A 43 10.16 20.31 30.40
C PHE A 43 11.26 20.85 31.35
N GLN A 44 11.23 22.16 31.63
CA GLN A 44 12.15 22.85 32.54
C GLN A 44 11.61 22.95 33.98
N ASP A 45 10.57 22.19 34.34
CA ASP A 45 10.04 22.13 35.71
C ASP A 45 10.98 21.31 36.60
N ASP A 46 11.54 21.92 37.64
CA ASP A 46 12.47 21.30 38.59
C ASP A 46 11.76 20.55 39.73
N GLU A 47 10.48 20.84 39.98
CA GLU A 47 9.71 20.30 41.12
C GLU A 47 8.35 19.70 40.67
N PRO A 48 8.34 18.73 39.73
CA PRO A 48 7.10 18.12 39.24
C PRO A 48 6.34 17.42 40.37
N LYS A 49 5.02 17.62 40.41
CA LYS A 49 4.16 17.03 41.45
C LYS A 49 4.02 15.53 41.17
N SER A 50 4.33 14.69 42.16
CA SER A 50 4.23 13.25 42.05
C SER A 50 3.05 12.67 42.84
N TYR A 51 2.46 11.61 42.29
CA TYR A 51 1.30 10.90 42.82
C TYR A 51 1.54 9.39 42.70
N SER A 52 1.47 8.65 43.82
CA SER A 52 1.50 7.18 43.78
C SER A 52 0.12 6.63 43.40
N VAL A 53 0.07 5.68 42.47
CA VAL A 53 -1.18 5.15 41.87
C VAL A 53 -1.30 3.62 41.90
N GLY A 54 -0.20 2.90 42.14
CA GLY A 54 -0.08 1.45 42.15
C GLY A 54 1.35 1.01 42.48
N GLU A 55 1.71 -0.23 42.20
CA GLU A 55 3.11 -0.70 42.19
C GLU A 55 3.81 -0.35 40.86
N SER A 56 3.04 -0.25 39.76
CA SER A 56 3.51 0.09 38.41
C SER A 56 2.43 0.79 37.57
N ALA A 57 2.81 1.82 36.83
CA ALA A 57 1.96 2.53 35.88
C ALA A 57 2.42 2.28 34.42
N LEU A 58 1.52 1.72 33.61
CA LEU A 58 1.83 1.13 32.29
C LEU A 58 1.59 2.08 31.11
N ALA A 59 0.62 2.99 31.21
CA ALA A 59 0.34 3.99 30.18
C ALA A 59 -0.40 5.20 30.77
N VAL A 60 -0.23 6.38 30.17
CA VAL A 60 -0.91 7.61 30.59
C VAL A 60 -1.43 8.44 29.41
N ALA A 61 -2.61 9.03 29.56
CA ALA A 61 -3.21 9.98 28.62
C ALA A 61 -3.86 11.17 29.34
N CYS A 62 -4.02 12.30 28.67
CA CYS A 62 -4.68 13.50 29.20
C CYS A 62 -5.83 13.98 28.31
N GLY A 63 -6.88 14.51 28.93
CA GLY A 63 -8.04 15.10 28.22
C GLY A 63 -8.99 15.78 29.20
N GLY A 64 -9.65 16.86 28.79
CA GLY A 64 -10.73 17.50 29.56
C GLY A 64 -10.39 18.10 30.93
N GLY A 65 -9.09 18.20 31.29
CA GLY A 65 -8.64 18.61 32.63
C GLY A 65 -8.31 17.44 33.58
N SER A 66 -8.41 16.20 33.10
CA SER A 66 -8.03 14.99 33.81
C SER A 66 -6.88 14.26 33.12
N PHE A 67 -6.20 13.39 33.88
CA PHE A 67 -5.29 12.38 33.34
C PHE A 67 -5.80 10.97 33.67
N PHE A 68 -5.49 10.02 32.80
CA PHE A 68 -5.98 8.65 32.82
C PHE A 68 -4.78 7.71 32.84
N VAL A 69 -4.73 6.80 33.80
CA VAL A 69 -3.55 5.95 34.04
C VAL A 69 -3.97 4.48 34.01
N ALA A 70 -3.29 3.70 33.18
CA ALA A 70 -3.32 2.24 33.23
C ALA A 70 -2.31 1.73 34.27
N ILE A 71 -2.73 0.79 35.10
CA ILE A 71 -1.92 0.24 36.21
C ILE A 71 -2.01 -1.29 36.27
N ASP A 72 -1.17 -1.86 37.14
CA ASP A 72 -1.07 -3.28 37.48
C ASP A 72 -2.36 -4.00 37.89
N ASP A 73 -3.34 -3.34 38.54
CA ASP A 73 -4.62 -3.96 38.94
C ASP A 73 -5.60 -4.23 37.77
N TYR A 74 -5.10 -4.15 36.53
CA TYR A 74 -5.81 -4.29 35.25
C TYR A 74 -6.91 -3.24 35.02
N THR A 75 -6.92 -2.13 35.77
CA THR A 75 -7.83 -1.00 35.55
C THR A 75 -7.16 0.20 34.88
N VAL A 76 -8.00 1.07 34.31
CA VAL A 76 -7.64 2.43 33.92
C VAL A 76 -8.41 3.39 34.83
N LYS A 77 -7.68 4.18 35.62
CA LYS A 77 -8.21 5.12 36.61
C LYS A 77 -8.09 6.57 36.10
N ALA A 78 -9.08 7.38 36.40
CA ALA A 78 -9.07 8.82 36.12
C ALA A 78 -8.65 9.60 37.36
N PHE A 79 -7.87 10.66 37.14
CA PHE A 79 -7.35 11.57 38.15
C PHE A 79 -7.55 13.02 37.71
N GLU A 80 -7.87 13.91 38.65
CA GLU A 80 -8.00 15.35 38.37
C GLU A 80 -6.61 15.99 38.23
N ALA A 81 -6.32 16.71 37.13
CA ALA A 81 -4.96 17.23 36.88
C ALA A 81 -4.55 18.41 37.78
N SER A 82 -5.48 19.01 38.52
CA SER A 82 -5.23 20.11 39.47
C SER A 82 -4.77 19.61 40.84
N THR A 83 -5.37 18.52 41.34
CA THR A 83 -5.17 17.96 42.68
C THR A 83 -4.41 16.63 42.69
N GLY A 84 -4.45 15.88 41.58
CA GLY A 84 -3.97 14.51 41.48
C GLY A 84 -4.81 13.47 42.23
N GLN A 85 -6.01 13.82 42.69
CA GLN A 85 -6.90 12.86 43.35
C GLN A 85 -7.57 11.93 42.33
N GLN A 86 -7.67 10.65 42.68
CA GLN A 86 -8.40 9.65 41.90
C GLN A 86 -9.91 9.97 41.92
N THR A 87 -10.49 10.19 40.74
CA THR A 87 -11.92 10.54 40.60
C THR A 87 -12.78 9.31 40.34
N SER A 88 -12.33 8.36 39.52
CA SER A 88 -13.10 7.16 39.15
C SER A 88 -12.21 6.04 38.58
N VAL A 89 -12.77 4.83 38.52
CA VAL A 89 -12.29 3.75 37.64
C VAL A 89 -13.07 3.86 36.34
N VAL A 90 -12.38 3.99 35.20
CA VAL A 90 -13.01 4.21 33.89
C VAL A 90 -13.16 2.91 33.10
N ALA A 91 -12.17 2.01 33.21
CA ALA A 91 -12.21 0.70 32.56
C ALA A 91 -11.53 -0.36 33.42
N GLN A 92 -11.96 -1.62 33.25
CA GLN A 92 -11.29 -2.80 33.79
C GLN A 92 -11.11 -3.84 32.67
N PHE A 93 -9.99 -4.54 32.69
CA PHE A 93 -9.64 -5.60 31.74
C PHE A 93 -9.27 -6.91 32.48
N PRO A 94 -9.21 -8.06 31.77
CA PRO A 94 -8.75 -9.34 32.32
C PRO A 94 -7.21 -9.49 32.34
N SER A 95 -6.48 -8.48 31.85
CA SER A 95 -5.03 -8.47 31.65
C SER A 95 -4.53 -7.02 31.53
N ASP A 96 -3.23 -6.81 31.70
CA ASP A 96 -2.52 -5.51 31.59
C ASP A 96 -3.06 -4.60 30.48
N VAL A 97 -3.13 -3.30 30.76
CA VAL A 97 -3.46 -2.27 29.76
C VAL A 97 -2.16 -1.59 29.33
N TYR A 98 -1.64 -1.95 28.14
CA TYR A 98 -0.36 -1.45 27.64
C TYR A 98 -0.46 -0.12 26.88
N ALA A 99 -1.67 0.36 26.61
CA ALA A 99 -1.89 1.60 25.89
C ALA A 99 -3.19 2.29 26.31
N VAL A 100 -3.13 3.61 26.49
CA VAL A 100 -4.29 4.47 26.73
C VAL A 100 -4.15 5.73 25.87
N ALA A 101 -5.24 6.19 25.28
CA ALA A 101 -5.34 7.46 24.56
C ALA A 101 -6.67 8.14 24.89
N CYS A 102 -6.73 9.48 24.86
CA CYS A 102 -7.91 10.26 25.23
C CYS A 102 -8.20 11.36 24.21
N SER A 103 -9.47 11.71 24.03
CA SER A 103 -9.89 12.90 23.29
C SER A 103 -9.46 14.17 24.03
N SER A 104 -9.22 15.25 23.29
CA SER A 104 -8.79 16.55 23.85
C SER A 104 -9.76 17.09 24.91
N ASP A 105 -11.06 16.81 24.74
CA ASP A 105 -12.15 17.19 25.65
C ASP A 105 -12.37 16.23 26.83
N GLY A 106 -11.65 15.12 26.90
CA GLY A 106 -11.70 14.14 27.99
C GLY A 106 -12.93 13.24 28.02
N LYS A 107 -13.84 13.31 27.03
CA LYS A 107 -15.08 12.51 27.04
C LYS A 107 -14.89 11.08 26.52
N THR A 108 -13.97 10.86 25.59
CA THR A 108 -13.72 9.56 24.96
C THR A 108 -12.33 9.06 25.29
N LEU A 109 -12.27 7.92 25.95
CA LEU A 109 -11.04 7.21 26.26
C LEU A 109 -10.94 5.94 25.39
N VAL A 110 -9.74 5.61 24.96
CA VAL A 110 -9.42 4.33 24.32
C VAL A 110 -8.34 3.64 25.13
N ALA A 111 -8.53 2.34 25.39
CA ALA A 111 -7.56 1.52 26.13
C ALA A 111 -7.35 0.16 25.43
N GLY A 112 -6.09 -0.25 25.28
CA GLY A 112 -5.69 -1.51 24.65
C GLY A 112 -4.98 -2.45 25.63
N SER A 113 -5.34 -3.73 25.63
CA SER A 113 -4.90 -4.70 26.63
C SER A 113 -4.14 -5.91 26.07
N GLY A 114 -3.43 -6.61 26.96
CA GLY A 114 -2.87 -7.94 26.76
C GLY A 114 -3.91 -9.03 26.44
N ASP A 115 -5.20 -8.80 26.70
CA ASP A 115 -6.30 -9.73 26.37
C ASP A 115 -6.70 -9.76 24.87
N PHE A 116 -5.98 -8.99 24.04
CA PHE A 116 -6.22 -8.80 22.60
C PHE A 116 -7.51 -8.01 22.28
N THR A 117 -8.07 -7.29 23.26
CA THR A 117 -9.17 -6.34 23.05
C THR A 117 -8.69 -4.89 23.15
N LEU A 118 -9.46 -4.01 22.52
CA LEU A 118 -9.37 -2.56 22.69
C LEU A 118 -10.76 -2.03 23.03
N LYS A 119 -10.89 -1.26 24.11
CA LYS A 119 -12.16 -0.65 24.51
C LYS A 119 -12.17 0.82 24.15
N VAL A 120 -13.26 1.24 23.52
CA VAL A 120 -13.65 2.65 23.43
C VAL A 120 -14.63 2.92 24.57
N VAL A 121 -14.40 3.96 25.37
CA VAL A 121 -15.12 4.24 26.61
C VAL A 121 -15.58 5.69 26.66
N GLU A 122 -16.84 5.92 27.01
CA GLU A 122 -17.39 7.24 27.34
C GLU A 122 -17.18 7.51 28.84
N VAL A 123 -16.28 8.45 29.15
CA VAL A 123 -15.79 8.70 30.53
C VAL A 123 -16.91 9.16 31.46
N SER A 124 -17.88 9.93 30.95
CA SER A 124 -18.99 10.48 31.73
C SER A 124 -20.08 9.48 32.10
N SER A 125 -20.16 8.34 31.42
CA SER A 125 -21.20 7.31 31.63
C SER A 125 -20.65 5.96 32.09
N GLY A 126 -19.36 5.69 31.84
CA GLY A 126 -18.76 4.37 32.01
C GLY A 126 -19.17 3.36 30.92
N ASN A 127 -19.96 3.78 29.91
CA ASN A 127 -20.31 2.93 28.78
C ASN A 127 -19.06 2.62 27.95
N PHE A 128 -18.88 1.36 27.57
CA PHE A 128 -17.79 0.95 26.68
C PHE A 128 -18.25 0.03 25.55
N GLN A 129 -17.54 0.09 24.43
CA GLN A 129 -17.63 -0.90 23.36
C GLN A 129 -16.27 -1.59 23.20
N SER A 130 -16.27 -2.93 23.28
CA SER A 130 -15.06 -3.74 23.07
C SER A 130 -14.89 -4.05 21.59
N LEU A 131 -13.80 -3.57 21.01
CA LEU A 131 -13.30 -4.02 19.72
C LEU A 131 -12.49 -5.30 19.91
N VAL A 132 -12.96 -6.37 19.26
CA VAL A 132 -12.45 -7.74 19.36
C VAL A 132 -12.08 -8.22 17.97
N GLY A 133 -10.94 -8.90 17.83
CA GLY A 133 -10.44 -9.40 16.53
C GLY A 133 -8.93 -9.21 16.31
N HIS A 134 -8.24 -8.48 17.20
CA HIS A 134 -6.78 -8.49 17.23
C HIS A 134 -6.28 -9.91 17.57
N LYS A 135 -5.16 -10.33 17.00
CA LYS A 135 -4.58 -11.67 17.18
C LYS A 135 -3.34 -11.68 18.09
N ALA A 136 -3.09 -10.58 18.79
CA ALA A 136 -1.95 -10.33 19.67
C ALA A 136 -2.27 -9.13 20.59
N PRO A 137 -1.48 -8.87 21.65
CA PRO A 137 -1.66 -7.74 22.57
C PRO A 137 -1.76 -6.37 21.88
N VAL A 138 -2.62 -5.49 22.42
CA VAL A 138 -2.81 -4.14 21.88
C VAL A 138 -1.83 -3.17 22.56
N ILE A 139 -0.61 -3.14 22.01
CA ILE A 139 0.57 -2.45 22.55
C ILE A 139 0.64 -0.92 22.32
N TRP A 140 -0.27 -0.35 21.53
CA TRP A 140 -0.42 1.10 21.33
C TRP A 140 -1.85 1.43 20.89
N CYS A 141 -2.33 2.63 21.19
CA CYS A 141 -3.48 3.22 20.52
C CYS A 141 -3.33 4.74 20.48
N CYS A 142 -3.96 5.40 19.52
CA CYS A 142 -4.08 6.87 19.52
C CYS A 142 -5.42 7.29 18.93
N ILE A 143 -5.92 8.45 19.39
CA ILE A 143 -7.16 9.08 18.92
C ILE A 143 -6.76 10.33 18.11
N ASP A 144 -7.52 10.64 17.06
CA ASP A 144 -7.33 11.89 16.29
C ASP A 144 -7.78 13.13 17.11
N PRO A 145 -7.19 14.32 16.90
CA PRO A 145 -7.57 15.55 17.60
C PRO A 145 -9.06 15.92 17.56
N GLN A 146 -9.80 15.54 16.51
CA GLN A 146 -11.25 15.77 16.36
C GLN A 146 -12.11 14.67 17.02
N ALA A 147 -11.50 13.60 17.51
CA ALA A 147 -12.16 12.40 18.04
C ALA A 147 -13.12 11.72 17.04
N GLU A 148 -12.82 11.76 15.74
CA GLU A 148 -13.50 10.96 14.71
C GLU A 148 -12.87 9.57 14.56
N PHE A 149 -11.55 9.43 14.76
CA PHE A 149 -10.81 8.19 14.47
C PHE A 149 -9.91 7.67 15.61
N VAL A 150 -9.73 6.35 15.64
CA VAL A 150 -8.77 5.62 16.48
C VAL A 150 -7.82 4.82 15.60
N ALA A 151 -6.52 4.85 15.89
CA ALA A 151 -5.54 3.93 15.27
C ALA A 151 -4.95 2.95 16.31
N ALA A 152 -4.85 1.68 15.94
CA ALA A 152 -4.37 0.58 16.80
C ALA A 152 -3.63 -0.51 15.98
N PRO A 153 -2.76 -1.32 16.60
CA PRO A 153 -2.06 -2.42 15.92
C PRO A 153 -2.99 -3.56 15.55
N LEU A 154 -2.89 -4.06 14.32
CA LEU A 154 -3.54 -5.27 13.83
C LEU A 154 -2.48 -6.25 13.36
N PHE A 155 -2.10 -7.17 14.24
CA PHE A 155 -1.20 -8.26 13.90
C PHE A 155 -1.92 -9.36 13.13
N THR A 156 -1.33 -9.75 12.00
CA THR A 156 -1.71 -10.95 11.23
C THR A 156 -0.53 -11.91 11.21
N LEU A 157 -0.78 -13.20 10.94
CA LEU A 157 0.27 -14.24 10.90
C LEU A 157 1.36 -14.00 9.84
N ALA A 158 1.20 -13.03 8.95
CA ALA A 158 2.15 -12.68 7.89
C ALA A 158 2.60 -11.21 7.89
N SER A 159 2.00 -10.32 8.70
CA SER A 159 2.38 -8.90 8.74
C SER A 159 1.87 -8.16 9.99
N ALA A 160 2.62 -7.14 10.41
CA ALA A 160 2.11 -6.07 11.27
C ALA A 160 1.40 -5.01 10.42
N SER A 161 0.13 -4.76 10.71
CA SER A 161 -0.67 -3.71 10.08
C SER A 161 -1.16 -2.70 11.13
N SER A 162 -1.54 -1.50 10.71
CA SER A 162 -2.26 -0.53 11.54
C SER A 162 -3.72 -0.50 11.11
N ALA A 163 -4.65 -0.77 12.04
CA ALA A 163 -6.08 -0.63 11.85
C ALA A 163 -6.53 0.77 12.28
N TYR A 164 -7.38 1.38 11.46
CA TYR A 164 -8.04 2.66 11.73
C TYR A 164 -9.54 2.41 11.88
N PHE A 165 -10.11 2.81 13.01
CA PHE A 165 -11.53 2.71 13.32
C PHE A 165 -12.15 4.10 13.36
N SER A 166 -13.40 4.24 12.91
CA SER A 166 -14.24 5.40 13.24
C SER A 166 -14.74 5.28 14.67
N LEU A 167 -15.08 6.41 15.30
CA LEU A 167 -15.74 6.48 16.60
C LEU A 167 -17.27 6.60 16.50
N SER A 168 -17.82 6.92 15.32
CA SER A 168 -19.27 7.02 15.13
C SER A 168 -19.70 6.74 13.67
N PRO A 169 -20.35 5.60 13.37
CA PRO A 169 -20.44 4.39 14.20
C PRO A 169 -19.06 3.73 14.36
N ILE A 170 -18.86 2.96 15.43
CA ILE A 170 -17.58 2.26 15.63
C ILE A 170 -17.44 1.12 14.62
N ALA A 171 -16.56 1.32 13.63
CA ALA A 171 -16.33 0.41 12.51
C ALA A 171 -14.88 0.54 12.02
N LEU A 172 -14.31 -0.57 11.50
CA LEU A 172 -13.02 -0.55 10.82
C LEU A 172 -13.14 0.24 9.51
N VAL A 173 -12.42 1.36 9.40
CA VAL A 173 -12.43 2.25 8.22
C VAL A 173 -11.37 1.84 7.22
N PHE A 174 -10.18 1.45 7.69
CA PHE A 174 -9.07 1.01 6.85
C PHE A 174 -8.07 0.19 7.66
N SER A 175 -7.33 -0.70 6.98
CA SER A 175 -6.15 -1.36 7.54
C SER A 175 -4.96 -1.18 6.61
N CYS A 176 -3.91 -0.49 7.07
CA CYS A 176 -2.69 -0.30 6.31
C CYS A 176 -1.67 -1.38 6.70
N PRO A 177 -1.16 -2.21 5.77
CA PRO A 177 0.08 -2.94 6.03
C PRO A 177 1.19 -1.91 6.26
N VAL A 178 1.99 -2.07 7.32
CA VAL A 178 3.16 -1.21 7.51
C VAL A 178 4.16 -1.57 6.40
N PRO A 179 4.58 -0.63 5.55
CA PRO A 179 5.36 -0.97 4.36
C PRO A 179 6.72 -1.55 4.75
N ASN A 180 7.02 -2.75 4.25
CA ASN A 180 8.32 -3.43 4.42
C ASN A 180 9.52 -2.67 3.79
N ALA A 181 9.28 -1.48 3.23
CA ALA A 181 10.26 -0.61 2.56
C ALA A 181 11.00 0.34 3.53
N VAL A 182 11.44 -0.17 4.69
CA VAL A 182 12.59 0.40 5.41
C VAL A 182 13.67 -0.67 5.42
N SER A 183 14.69 -0.51 4.58
CA SER A 183 15.67 -1.56 4.33
C SER A 183 16.45 -1.92 5.58
N SER A 184 16.41 -3.21 5.95
CA SER A 184 17.47 -3.87 6.73
C SER A 184 17.74 -3.30 8.13
N SER A 185 16.70 -3.05 8.94
CA SER A 185 16.85 -2.85 10.40
C SER A 185 15.67 -3.40 11.21
N VAL A 186 15.68 -4.73 11.36
CA VAL A 186 15.24 -5.49 12.54
C VAL A 186 13.90 -5.10 13.18
N ILE A 187 12.85 -5.89 12.90
CA ILE A 187 11.71 -6.06 13.82
C ILE A 187 12.16 -7.06 14.90
N LEU A 188 12.46 -6.57 16.09
CA LEU A 188 12.87 -7.41 17.23
C LEU A 188 11.64 -7.94 17.97
N ILE A 189 11.26 -9.19 17.65
CA ILE A 189 10.38 -9.97 18.54
C ILE A 189 11.24 -10.47 19.70
N SER A 190 11.13 -9.81 20.85
CA SER A 190 11.72 -10.26 22.12
C SER A 190 10.64 -10.30 23.20
N ARG A 191 10.67 -11.33 24.05
CA ARG A 191 9.81 -11.40 25.26
C ARG A 191 10.23 -10.40 26.34
N THR A 192 11.34 -9.68 26.17
CA THR A 192 11.86 -8.67 27.09
C THR A 192 12.36 -7.43 26.35
N SER A 193 11.41 -6.54 26.01
CA SER A 193 11.57 -5.09 25.77
C SER A 193 12.15 -4.57 24.43
N LYS A 194 11.67 -3.36 24.04
CA LYS A 194 12.26 -2.33 23.13
C LYS A 194 12.39 -2.75 21.64
N VAL A 195 11.81 -2.06 20.65
CA VAL A 195 11.30 -0.67 20.53
C VAL A 195 9.98 -0.65 19.73
N LEU A 196 9.05 0.25 20.06
CA LEU A 196 7.70 0.31 19.46
C LEU A 196 7.48 1.59 18.64
N GLY A 197 7.00 1.46 17.39
CA GLY A 197 6.59 2.59 16.56
C GLY A 197 5.21 3.11 16.98
N ARG A 198 5.17 4.13 17.84
CA ARG A 198 3.92 4.81 18.24
C ARG A 198 3.47 5.81 17.16
N LEU A 199 2.21 5.72 16.75
CA LEU A 199 1.57 6.68 15.85
C LEU A 199 1.08 7.91 16.64
N ALA A 200 1.37 9.11 16.15
CA ALA A 200 0.86 10.36 16.70
C ALA A 200 0.34 11.26 15.58
N TRP A 201 -0.82 11.88 15.79
CA TRP A 201 -1.46 12.77 14.83
C TRP A 201 -0.82 14.15 14.82
N SER A 202 -0.79 14.81 13.66
CA SER A 202 -0.40 16.23 13.59
C SER A 202 -1.53 17.09 14.18
N PRO A 203 -1.23 18.14 14.98
CA PRO A 203 -2.27 18.97 15.60
C PRO A 203 -3.24 19.66 14.65
N SER A 204 -2.91 19.77 13.35
CA SER A 204 -3.78 20.37 12.34
C SER A 204 -4.78 19.40 11.70
N GLY A 205 -4.83 18.13 12.11
CA GLY A 205 -5.74 17.10 11.55
C GLY A 205 -5.34 16.57 10.16
N ASP A 206 -4.95 17.45 9.24
CA ASP A 206 -4.65 17.15 7.81
C ASP A 206 -3.59 16.06 7.54
N LYS A 207 -2.82 15.63 8.55
CA LYS A 207 -1.63 14.77 8.36
C LYS A 207 -1.47 13.73 9.47
N VAL A 208 -1.52 12.45 9.07
CA VAL A 208 -0.97 11.33 9.85
C VAL A 208 0.55 11.36 9.72
N VAL A 209 1.28 11.55 10.83
CA VAL A 209 2.75 11.52 10.83
C VAL A 209 3.21 10.17 11.39
N LEU A 210 3.84 9.37 10.55
CA LEU A 210 4.26 8.01 10.88
C LEU A 210 5.63 8.04 11.57
N PHE A 211 5.64 8.20 12.90
CA PHE A 211 6.85 8.25 13.72
C PHE A 211 7.52 6.86 13.85
N SER A 212 8.19 6.43 12.78
CA SER A 212 9.27 5.46 12.91
C SER A 212 10.43 6.09 13.68
N VAL A 213 10.93 5.40 14.70
CA VAL A 213 12.06 5.87 15.53
C VAL A 213 13.31 6.15 14.67
N ALA A 214 13.43 5.54 13.49
CA ALA A 214 14.47 5.84 12.51
C ALA A 214 14.47 7.31 12.01
N MET A 215 13.31 7.98 11.89
CA MET A 215 13.23 9.39 11.50
C MET A 215 13.81 10.33 12.56
N ILE A 216 13.67 9.97 13.84
CA ILE A 216 14.27 10.72 14.95
C ILE A 216 15.77 10.39 15.00
N ALA A 217 16.13 9.10 15.01
CA ALA A 217 17.52 8.65 15.11
C ALA A 217 18.45 9.17 13.98
N PHE A 218 17.93 9.48 12.78
CA PHE A 218 18.73 10.04 11.69
C PHE A 218 19.02 11.55 11.78
N LYS A 219 18.45 12.27 12.76
CA LYS A 219 18.69 13.71 12.98
C LYS A 219 18.90 14.10 14.45
N VAL A 220 18.55 13.23 15.38
CA VAL A 220 18.67 13.35 16.84
C VAL A 220 19.43 12.12 17.34
N SER A 221 20.73 12.28 17.59
CA SER A 221 21.65 11.17 17.93
C SER A 221 21.57 10.76 19.40
N CYS A 222 20.36 10.50 19.90
CA CYS A 222 20.15 9.90 21.22
C CYS A 222 20.40 8.39 21.11
N GLY A 223 21.54 7.92 21.62
CA GLY A 223 21.98 6.51 21.56
C GLY A 223 21.23 5.56 22.50
N GLU A 224 19.94 5.79 22.71
CA GLU A 224 19.16 5.22 23.81
C GLU A 224 17.79 4.71 23.34
N ASN A 225 17.27 3.69 24.03
CA ASN A 225 15.97 3.10 23.70
C ASN A 225 14.82 3.93 24.27
N ILE A 226 13.92 4.39 23.40
CA ILE A 226 12.73 5.16 23.73
C ILE A 226 11.55 4.22 24.05
N CYS A 227 10.83 4.50 25.14
CA CYS A 227 9.58 3.84 25.52
C CYS A 227 8.34 4.53 24.91
N SER A 228 8.31 5.86 25.01
CA SER A 228 7.15 6.68 24.64
C SER A 228 7.55 8.02 24.04
N LEU A 229 6.62 8.62 23.29
CA LEU A 229 6.73 9.93 22.64
C LEU A 229 5.37 10.63 22.63
N SER A 230 5.37 11.95 22.79
CA SER A 230 4.16 12.77 22.72
C SER A 230 4.44 14.12 22.06
N TRP A 231 3.54 14.55 21.18
CA TRP A 231 3.65 15.80 20.42
C TRP A 231 2.92 16.94 21.12
N ASN A 232 3.51 18.14 21.15
CA ASN A 232 2.88 19.32 21.75
C ASN A 232 1.70 19.81 20.87
N PRO A 233 0.43 19.76 21.33
CA PRO A 233 -0.72 20.16 20.51
C PRO A 233 -0.67 21.64 20.05
N CYS A 234 0.13 22.49 20.70
CA CYS A 234 0.23 23.91 20.38
C CYS A 234 1.58 24.34 19.79
N ARG A 235 2.58 23.44 19.67
CA ARG A 235 3.97 23.81 19.28
C ARG A 235 4.64 22.77 18.37
N LYS A 236 5.79 23.12 17.80
CA LYS A 236 6.63 22.21 16.98
C LYS A 236 7.64 21.43 17.82
N GLU A 237 7.14 20.86 18.92
CA GLU A 237 7.90 20.24 19.99
C GLU A 237 7.44 18.81 20.23
N LEU A 238 8.38 17.90 20.49
CA LEU A 238 8.13 16.50 20.83
C LEU A 238 8.86 16.15 22.14
N VAL A 239 8.15 15.62 23.12
CA VAL A 239 8.77 14.96 24.29
C VAL A 239 8.85 13.46 24.08
N TYR A 240 9.84 12.83 24.68
CA TYR A 240 10.00 11.37 24.70
C TYR A 240 10.53 10.90 26.06
N CYS A 241 10.23 9.66 26.43
CA CYS A 241 10.82 9.00 27.60
C CYS A 241 11.69 7.81 27.17
N ASN A 242 12.88 7.68 27.77
CA ASN A 242 13.78 6.53 27.59
C ASN A 242 13.57 5.49 28.72
N VAL A 243 14.13 4.29 28.53
CA VAL A 243 13.99 3.21 29.53
C VAL A 243 14.93 3.32 30.72
N GLN A 244 15.87 4.29 30.72
CA GLN A 244 16.60 4.68 31.93
C GLN A 244 15.76 5.61 32.82
N GLY A 245 14.48 5.78 32.50
CA GLY A 245 13.56 6.63 33.26
C GLY A 245 13.71 8.12 32.96
N GLN A 246 14.38 8.51 31.88
CA GLN A 246 14.65 9.92 31.57
C GLN A 246 13.66 10.49 30.53
N LEU A 247 13.21 11.72 30.77
CA LEU A 247 12.44 12.56 29.85
C LEU A 247 13.38 13.40 28.98
N GLY A 248 13.10 13.52 27.68
CA GLY A 248 13.81 14.36 26.72
C GLY A 248 12.86 15.21 25.88
N LEU A 249 13.39 16.31 25.31
CA LEU A 249 12.64 17.27 24.48
C LEU A 249 13.40 17.57 23.18
N VAL A 250 12.67 17.59 22.08
CA VAL A 250 13.12 18.00 20.74
C VAL A 250 12.25 19.17 20.26
N GLU A 251 12.89 20.30 19.95
CA GLU A 251 12.27 21.53 19.44
C GLU A 251 12.56 21.72 17.93
N ASP A 252 11.91 22.70 17.31
CA ASP A 252 12.08 23.11 15.89
C ASP A 252 11.90 21.98 14.87
N ILE A 253 10.89 21.13 15.10
CA ILE A 253 10.57 20.03 14.19
C ILE A 253 9.80 20.55 12.97
N GLU A 254 10.53 20.77 11.87
CA GLU A 254 9.97 21.04 10.55
C GLU A 254 9.34 19.77 9.94
N VAL A 255 8.01 19.68 9.99
CA VAL A 255 7.23 18.68 9.26
C VAL A 255 7.31 19.00 7.76
N GLY A 256 8.33 18.46 7.10
CA GLY A 256 8.71 18.81 5.74
C GLY A 256 7.60 18.63 4.71
N THR A 257 7.22 19.73 4.05
CA THR A 257 6.60 19.66 2.73
C THR A 257 7.70 19.41 1.70
N ASN A 258 7.62 18.31 0.94
CA ASN A 258 8.49 18.12 -0.23
C ASN A 258 8.10 19.10 -1.35
N LYS A 259 8.63 20.32 -1.23
CA LYS A 259 8.91 21.21 -2.35
C LYS A 259 10.42 21.34 -2.47
N GLU A 260 10.89 21.47 -3.71
CA GLU A 260 12.28 21.82 -4.08
C GLU A 260 13.38 20.82 -3.71
N GLN A 261 13.62 19.89 -4.65
CA GLN A 261 14.84 20.00 -5.47
C GLN A 261 14.48 19.95 -6.96
N LEU A 262 13.72 20.95 -7.41
CA LEU A 262 13.55 21.25 -8.83
C LEU A 262 14.56 22.35 -9.20
N ALA A 263 15.79 21.96 -9.52
CA ALA A 263 16.83 22.91 -9.91
C ALA A 263 16.49 23.51 -11.29
N SER A 264 16.04 24.77 -11.32
CA SER A 264 15.90 25.53 -12.56
C SER A 264 17.26 25.71 -13.24
N PRO A 265 17.37 25.53 -14.57
CA PRO A 265 18.64 25.67 -15.28
C PRO A 265 19.15 27.12 -15.21
N ALA A 266 20.48 27.26 -15.10
CA ALA A 266 21.11 28.57 -15.00
C ALA A 266 20.93 29.39 -16.30
N VAL A 267 20.24 30.52 -16.21
CA VAL A 267 20.19 31.50 -17.31
C VAL A 267 21.56 32.17 -17.42
N ARG A 268 22.17 32.09 -18.60
CA ARG A 268 23.46 32.72 -18.92
C ARG A 268 23.31 34.25 -18.93
N ALA A 269 24.14 34.95 -18.17
CA ALA A 269 24.29 36.39 -18.29
C ALA A 269 25.15 36.74 -19.52
N LEU A 270 24.67 37.69 -20.33
CA LEU A 270 25.39 38.47 -21.35
C LEU A 270 24.78 39.88 -21.38
N PRO A 271 25.49 40.90 -21.89
CA PRO A 271 25.85 42.04 -21.04
C PRO A 271 24.95 43.27 -21.13
N GLU A 272 25.25 44.22 -20.26
CA GLU A 272 24.80 45.61 -20.28
C GLU A 272 25.12 46.31 -21.61
N ASP A 273 24.22 47.16 -22.08
CA ASP A 273 24.51 48.23 -23.05
C ASP A 273 23.71 49.49 -22.66
N GLN A 274 24.13 50.66 -23.13
CA GLN A 274 23.68 51.97 -22.65
C GLN A 274 22.77 52.66 -23.67
N GLY A 275 21.71 53.34 -23.22
CA GLY A 275 20.82 54.11 -24.11
C GLY A 275 19.75 54.91 -23.36
N ASP A 276 19.75 56.23 -23.58
CA ASP A 276 18.83 57.20 -22.98
C ASP A 276 17.45 57.23 -23.67
N GLY A 277 16.43 57.79 -22.99
CA GLY A 277 15.26 58.41 -23.67
C GLY A 277 13.87 58.12 -23.07
N GLU A 278 13.19 59.21 -22.65
CA GLU A 278 11.74 59.51 -22.71
C GLU A 278 10.74 58.34 -22.42
N ASP A 279 10.09 58.28 -21.26
CA ASP A 279 8.94 59.11 -20.78
C ASP A 279 7.59 58.79 -21.47
N ASP A 280 6.68 58.15 -20.71
CA ASP A 280 5.23 58.19 -20.89
C ASP A 280 4.55 57.61 -19.63
N GLY A 281 3.91 58.46 -18.81
CA GLY A 281 3.40 58.09 -17.48
C GLY A 281 1.87 57.95 -17.39
N ILE A 282 1.38 57.02 -16.56
CA ILE A 282 -0.07 56.89 -16.25
C ILE A 282 -0.34 56.96 -14.73
N ASP A 283 -0.73 58.17 -14.32
CA ASP A 283 -1.69 58.57 -13.27
C ASP A 283 -1.84 57.73 -11.98
N LEU A 284 -1.45 58.32 -10.84
CA LEU A 284 -1.66 57.78 -9.49
C LEU A 284 -3.12 57.92 -8.96
N GLY A 285 -4.00 58.63 -9.67
CA GLY A 285 -5.35 58.97 -9.22
C GLY A 285 -6.22 57.77 -8.81
N GLN A 286 -6.08 56.62 -9.47
CA GLN A 286 -6.88 55.43 -9.17
C GLN A 286 -6.42 54.68 -7.91
N ILE A 287 -5.17 54.83 -7.47
CA ILE A 287 -4.65 54.18 -6.26
C ILE A 287 -5.20 54.88 -4.99
N LYS A 288 -5.43 56.21 -5.09
CA LYS A 288 -5.82 57.02 -3.93
C LYS A 288 -7.29 56.89 -3.53
N ALA A 289 -8.19 56.60 -4.48
CA ALA A 289 -9.64 56.51 -4.23
C ALA A 289 -10.06 55.30 -3.36
N THR A 290 -9.18 54.31 -3.15
CA THR A 290 -9.53 53.00 -2.57
C THR A 290 -9.32 52.92 -1.05
N TYR A 291 -8.55 53.84 -0.44
CA TYR A 291 -8.01 53.65 0.93
C TYR A 291 -8.30 54.77 1.96
N GLU A 292 -8.84 55.93 1.55
CA GLU A 292 -9.07 57.06 2.49
C GLU A 292 -10.25 56.91 3.50
N PRO A 293 -11.29 56.06 3.33
CA PRO A 293 -12.41 56.00 4.31
C PRO A 293 -12.18 55.25 5.64
N LEU A 294 -11.00 54.68 5.89
CA LEU A 294 -10.80 53.66 6.95
C LEU A 294 -9.85 54.04 8.10
N ILE A 295 -9.35 55.29 8.15
CA ILE A 295 -8.26 55.66 9.09
C ILE A 295 -8.64 56.79 10.06
N PHE A 296 -9.55 57.69 9.70
CA PHE A 296 -9.99 58.80 10.58
C PHE A 296 -11.51 59.02 10.49
N GLY A 297 -12.16 59.26 11.63
CA GLY A 297 -13.59 59.52 11.76
C GLY A 297 -13.90 60.73 12.65
N ASP A 298 -15.12 60.77 13.21
CA ASP A 298 -15.70 61.81 14.09
C ASP A 298 -15.97 63.17 13.39
N SER A 299 -16.97 63.98 13.75
CA SER A 299 -18.16 63.86 14.64
C SER A 299 -19.37 64.54 13.93
N ASP A 300 -20.57 64.84 14.43
CA ASP A 300 -21.35 64.82 15.70
C ASP A 300 -22.85 64.86 15.25
N ALA A 301 -23.92 64.56 16.00
CA ALA A 301 -24.24 63.94 17.30
C ALA A 301 -25.72 63.44 17.15
N GLU A 302 -26.64 63.22 18.11
CA GLU A 302 -26.75 63.33 19.58
C GLU A 302 -27.93 62.40 20.02
N GLY A 303 -27.96 61.89 21.26
CA GLY A 303 -29.13 61.17 21.80
C GLY A 303 -28.80 60.08 22.83
N GLU A 304 -29.30 60.23 24.06
CA GLU A 304 -28.96 59.43 25.25
C GLU A 304 -29.54 57.99 25.24
N ASP A 305 -28.71 56.98 25.58
CA ASP A 305 -29.01 56.04 26.67
C ASP A 305 -27.75 55.26 27.14
N ALA A 306 -27.81 54.60 28.29
CA ALA A 306 -26.65 54.00 28.99
C ALA A 306 -26.20 52.62 28.41
N PRO A 307 -24.90 52.24 28.54
CA PRO A 307 -24.34 51.10 27.82
C PRO A 307 -24.70 49.73 28.40
N ALA A 308 -25.36 48.90 27.60
CA ALA A 308 -25.38 47.45 27.80
C ALA A 308 -24.09 46.80 27.27
N VAL A 309 -23.56 45.82 27.98
CA VAL A 309 -22.34 45.08 27.58
C VAL A 309 -22.59 44.37 26.24
N PRO A 310 -21.80 44.62 25.18
CA PRO A 310 -21.94 43.91 23.92
C PRO A 310 -21.55 42.44 24.13
N SER A 311 -22.51 41.54 24.01
CA SER A 311 -22.22 40.11 24.06
C SER A 311 -21.33 39.73 22.88
N THR A 312 -20.19 39.09 23.17
CA THR A 312 -19.33 38.51 22.16
C THR A 312 -20.05 37.33 21.51
N ARG A 313 -20.88 37.63 20.49
CA ARG A 313 -21.56 36.66 19.66
C ARG A 313 -20.48 35.81 18.98
N ALA A 314 -20.23 34.64 19.54
CA ALA A 314 -19.19 33.73 19.08
C ALA A 314 -19.30 33.53 17.56
N ALA A 315 -18.17 33.69 16.86
CA ALA A 315 -18.11 33.42 15.44
C ALA A 315 -18.60 31.99 15.21
N THR A 316 -19.71 31.85 14.48
CA THR A 316 -20.27 30.53 14.19
C THR A 316 -19.21 29.75 13.42
N PRO A 317 -18.77 28.57 13.89
CA PRO A 317 -17.72 27.83 13.20
C PRO A 317 -18.20 27.55 11.78
N VAL A 318 -17.46 28.04 10.80
CA VAL A 318 -17.74 27.78 9.39
C VAL A 318 -17.50 26.29 9.18
N GLN A 319 -18.57 25.50 9.21
CA GLN A 319 -18.46 24.08 8.95
C GLN A 319 -17.88 23.89 7.54
N PRO A 320 -16.86 23.02 7.37
CA PRO A 320 -16.33 22.75 6.05
C PRO A 320 -17.46 22.22 5.17
N GLU A 321 -17.65 22.85 4.02
CA GLU A 321 -18.74 22.58 3.08
C GLU A 321 -18.77 21.08 2.75
N TYR A 322 -19.81 20.36 3.20
CA TYR A 322 -19.95 18.93 2.96
C TYR A 322 -20.19 18.68 1.46
N ARG A 323 -19.10 18.47 0.73
CA ARG A 323 -19.14 18.05 -0.67
C ARG A 323 -19.38 16.54 -0.70
N PRO A 324 -20.48 16.05 -1.31
CA PRO A 324 -20.74 14.62 -1.39
C PRO A 324 -19.58 13.94 -2.13
N ARG A 325 -18.99 12.91 -1.50
CA ARG A 325 -17.78 12.24 -2.02
C ARG A 325 -18.10 11.52 -3.32
N LEU A 326 -17.32 11.78 -4.37
CA LEU A 326 -17.58 11.23 -5.71
C LEU A 326 -17.08 9.78 -5.81
N VAL A 327 -17.87 8.84 -5.34
CA VAL A 327 -17.65 7.39 -5.50
C VAL A 327 -17.85 7.03 -6.97
N GLN A 328 -16.90 6.35 -7.62
CA GLN A 328 -17.10 5.90 -9.01
C GLN A 328 -18.06 4.70 -9.12
N ASP A 329 -18.92 4.74 -10.13
CA ASP A 329 -19.84 3.65 -10.47
C ASP A 329 -19.13 2.38 -10.97
N ALA A 330 -19.88 1.27 -10.95
CA ALA A 330 -19.49 0.02 -11.60
C ALA A 330 -19.49 0.15 -13.14
N PHE A 331 -18.53 -0.48 -13.81
CA PHE A 331 -18.46 -0.52 -15.26
C PHE A 331 -17.89 -1.83 -15.80
N GLN A 332 -18.31 -2.20 -17.01
CA GLN A 332 -17.71 -3.30 -17.75
C GLN A 332 -16.42 -2.80 -18.43
N PRO A 333 -15.25 -3.43 -18.22
CA PRO A 333 -14.02 -3.04 -18.90
C PRO A 333 -14.12 -3.15 -20.43
N SER A 334 -13.38 -2.28 -21.12
CA SER A 334 -13.46 -2.10 -22.58
C SER A 334 -14.87 -1.84 -23.12
N SER A 335 -15.77 -1.29 -22.31
CA SER A 335 -17.09 -0.81 -22.74
C SER A 335 -17.15 0.72 -22.88
N THR A 336 -18.10 1.20 -23.66
CA THR A 336 -18.41 2.63 -23.82
C THR A 336 -19.59 3.04 -22.92
N PRO A 337 -19.99 4.32 -22.82
CA PRO A 337 -21.16 4.70 -22.04
C PRO A 337 -22.49 4.08 -22.54
N VAL A 338 -23.42 3.86 -21.61
CA VAL A 338 -24.74 3.25 -21.90
C VAL A 338 -25.68 4.22 -22.63
N HIS A 339 -25.48 5.53 -22.48
CA HIS A 339 -26.30 6.58 -23.12
C HIS A 339 -26.06 6.78 -24.64
N LEU A 340 -25.22 5.96 -25.25
CA LEU A 340 -24.92 6.02 -26.69
C LEU A 340 -25.84 5.05 -27.45
N GLN A 341 -26.54 5.54 -28.48
CA GLN A 341 -27.43 4.73 -29.32
C GLN A 341 -26.70 3.55 -29.97
N HIS A 342 -25.46 3.76 -30.42
CA HIS A 342 -24.61 2.69 -30.95
C HIS A 342 -23.32 2.63 -30.13
N ARG A 343 -23.20 1.59 -29.29
CA ARG A 343 -22.20 1.45 -28.22
C ARG A 343 -21.45 0.12 -28.32
N PHE A 344 -20.18 0.11 -27.91
CA PHE A 344 -19.51 -1.15 -27.53
C PHE A 344 -19.94 -1.55 -26.12
N MET A 345 -20.48 -2.76 -25.96
CA MET A 345 -20.74 -3.41 -24.67
C MET A 345 -19.46 -4.04 -24.10
N VAL A 346 -18.61 -4.61 -24.96
CA VAL A 346 -17.24 -5.02 -24.67
C VAL A 346 -16.44 -5.13 -25.98
N TRP A 347 -15.15 -4.81 -25.94
CA TRP A 347 -14.18 -5.14 -27.00
C TRP A 347 -12.89 -5.68 -26.35
N ASN A 348 -12.55 -6.94 -26.62
CA ASN A 348 -11.36 -7.59 -26.06
C ASN A 348 -10.53 -8.28 -27.16
N SER A 349 -9.61 -9.17 -26.77
CA SER A 349 -8.78 -9.97 -27.68
C SER A 349 -9.53 -11.07 -28.46
N VAL A 350 -10.78 -11.39 -28.10
CA VAL A 350 -11.61 -12.37 -28.83
C VAL A 350 -12.48 -11.69 -29.88
N GLY A 351 -13.12 -10.57 -29.53
CA GLY A 351 -14.07 -9.91 -30.42
C GLY A 351 -14.61 -8.57 -29.93
N MET A 352 -15.70 -8.16 -30.56
CA MET A 352 -16.50 -6.97 -30.28
C MET A 352 -17.95 -7.38 -30.05
N VAL A 353 -18.58 -6.79 -29.03
CA VAL A 353 -20.03 -6.82 -28.84
C VAL A 353 -20.55 -5.38 -28.93
N TRP A 354 -21.40 -5.10 -29.90
CA TRP A 354 -22.15 -3.84 -29.99
C TRP A 354 -23.54 -4.00 -29.40
N ALA A 355 -24.10 -2.89 -28.92
CA ALA A 355 -25.55 -2.72 -28.86
C ALA A 355 -25.94 -1.54 -29.75
N HIS A 356 -26.99 -1.73 -30.53
CA HIS A 356 -27.74 -0.68 -31.20
C HIS A 356 -29.06 -0.51 -30.46
N ASN A 357 -29.36 0.68 -29.93
CA ASN A 357 -30.53 0.94 -29.11
C ASN A 357 -31.15 2.30 -29.47
N THR A 358 -32.37 2.26 -29.98
CA THR A 358 -33.16 3.42 -30.41
C THR A 358 -34.52 3.40 -29.71
N ALA A 359 -35.41 4.34 -30.05
CA ALA A 359 -36.78 4.33 -29.53
C ALA A 359 -37.67 3.24 -30.16
N GLU A 360 -37.23 2.61 -31.25
CA GLU A 360 -38.02 1.66 -32.06
C GLU A 360 -37.40 0.26 -32.08
N GLU A 361 -36.08 0.17 -32.23
CA GLU A 361 -35.33 -1.09 -32.30
C GLU A 361 -34.15 -1.14 -31.30
N SER A 362 -33.94 -2.34 -30.73
CA SER A 362 -32.85 -2.68 -29.82
C SER A 362 -32.23 -4.02 -30.26
N SER A 363 -30.96 -4.01 -30.66
CA SER A 363 -30.20 -5.19 -31.10
C SER A 363 -28.83 -5.29 -30.43
N ILE A 364 -28.27 -6.49 -30.45
CA ILE A 364 -26.90 -6.80 -30.07
C ILE A 364 -26.24 -7.56 -31.21
N ASP A 365 -25.05 -7.09 -31.59
CA ASP A 365 -24.25 -7.63 -32.69
C ASP A 365 -22.90 -8.07 -32.14
N VAL A 366 -22.41 -9.23 -32.57
CA VAL A 366 -21.14 -9.81 -32.10
C VAL A 366 -20.28 -10.23 -33.28
N GLU A 367 -19.04 -9.76 -33.30
CA GLU A 367 -18.01 -10.13 -34.27
C GLU A 367 -16.79 -10.67 -33.53
N PHE A 368 -16.26 -11.78 -34.03
CA PHE A 368 -15.04 -12.42 -33.54
C PHE A 368 -13.89 -11.99 -34.45
N HIS A 369 -12.74 -11.62 -33.87
CA HIS A 369 -11.57 -11.20 -34.66
C HIS A 369 -11.01 -12.35 -35.49
N ASP A 370 -11.17 -13.59 -35.00
CA ASP A 370 -11.00 -14.81 -35.79
C ASP A 370 -12.36 -15.45 -36.09
N THR A 371 -12.71 -15.45 -37.37
CA THR A 371 -13.92 -16.10 -37.91
C THR A 371 -13.94 -17.63 -37.77
N SER A 372 -12.82 -18.26 -37.40
CA SER A 372 -12.75 -19.71 -37.14
C SER A 372 -13.40 -20.11 -35.80
N VAL A 373 -13.43 -19.19 -34.83
CA VAL A 373 -14.04 -19.39 -33.50
C VAL A 373 -15.55 -19.47 -33.63
N HIS A 374 -16.17 -18.45 -34.23
CA HIS A 374 -17.60 -18.42 -34.50
C HIS A 374 -17.93 -17.40 -35.60
N HIS A 375 -19.08 -17.59 -36.27
CA HIS A 375 -19.62 -16.60 -37.21
C HIS A 375 -20.19 -15.38 -36.47
N THR A 376 -20.33 -14.25 -37.18
CA THR A 376 -20.97 -13.04 -36.65
C THR A 376 -22.40 -13.31 -36.20
N LEU A 377 -22.75 -12.95 -34.97
CA LEU A 377 -24.10 -13.11 -34.42
C LEU A 377 -24.84 -11.77 -34.45
N HIS A 378 -26.12 -11.81 -34.83
CA HIS A 378 -27.07 -10.72 -34.64
C HIS A 378 -28.23 -11.24 -33.78
N ARG A 379 -28.62 -10.49 -32.75
CA ARG A 379 -29.72 -10.81 -31.84
C ARG A 379 -30.56 -9.55 -31.58
N GLY A 380 -31.89 -9.70 -31.53
CA GLY A 380 -32.73 -8.68 -30.92
C GLY A 380 -32.50 -8.63 -29.40
N ASN A 381 -32.59 -7.45 -28.79
CA ASN A 381 -32.36 -7.23 -27.36
C ASN A 381 -33.64 -6.66 -26.69
N PRO A 382 -34.74 -7.43 -26.61
CA PRO A 382 -35.99 -7.01 -25.98
C PRO A 382 -35.91 -6.96 -24.45
N LEU A 383 -34.93 -7.66 -23.85
CA LEU A 383 -34.71 -7.73 -22.40
C LEU A 383 -33.84 -6.57 -21.87
N GLY A 384 -33.34 -5.70 -22.75
CA GLY A 384 -32.57 -4.52 -22.36
C GLY A 384 -31.23 -4.84 -21.68
N HIS A 385 -30.50 -5.84 -22.18
CA HIS A 385 -29.14 -6.11 -21.71
C HIS A 385 -28.23 -4.91 -21.94
N THR A 386 -27.44 -4.55 -20.93
CA THR A 386 -26.57 -3.37 -20.90
C THR A 386 -25.09 -3.72 -20.82
N MET A 387 -24.76 -4.88 -20.23
CA MET A 387 -23.40 -5.41 -20.08
C MET A 387 -23.22 -6.69 -20.88
N ALA A 388 -22.00 -6.93 -21.35
CA ALA A 388 -21.61 -8.17 -22.00
C ALA A 388 -20.20 -8.60 -21.59
N ALA A 389 -19.95 -9.90 -21.58
CA ALA A 389 -18.61 -10.49 -21.49
C ALA A 389 -18.48 -11.59 -22.54
N LEU A 390 -17.32 -11.66 -23.19
CA LEU A 390 -17.09 -12.54 -24.36
C LEU A 390 -15.79 -13.32 -24.19
N SER A 391 -15.86 -14.64 -24.35
CA SER A 391 -14.72 -15.51 -24.60
C SER A 391 -14.91 -16.28 -25.92
N ASP A 392 -13.89 -17.05 -26.27
CA ASP A 392 -13.92 -18.06 -27.34
C ASP A 392 -14.96 -19.18 -27.10
N GLN A 393 -15.24 -19.48 -25.82
CA GLN A 393 -16.18 -20.52 -25.42
C GLN A 393 -17.62 -20.01 -25.23
N ALA A 394 -17.80 -18.77 -24.74
CA ALA A 394 -19.12 -18.26 -24.34
C ALA A 394 -19.30 -16.74 -24.52
N LEU A 395 -20.52 -16.35 -24.90
CA LEU A 395 -21.03 -14.98 -24.79
C LEU A 395 -21.97 -14.91 -23.58
N VAL A 396 -21.77 -13.93 -22.71
CA VAL A 396 -22.63 -13.67 -21.55
C VAL A 396 -23.22 -12.27 -21.66
N LEU A 397 -24.54 -12.16 -21.56
CA LEU A 397 -25.28 -10.90 -21.58
C LEU A 397 -25.97 -10.68 -20.24
N ALA A 398 -25.96 -9.45 -19.73
CA ALA A 398 -26.66 -9.10 -18.49
C ALA A 398 -27.44 -7.79 -18.62
N GLY A 399 -28.67 -7.80 -18.14
CA GLY A 399 -29.53 -6.64 -17.98
C GLY A 399 -30.03 -6.48 -16.54
N PRO A 400 -30.94 -5.53 -16.28
CA PRO A 400 -31.48 -5.29 -14.94
C PRO A 400 -32.36 -6.42 -14.39
N GLN A 401 -32.83 -7.33 -15.25
CA GLN A 401 -33.83 -8.37 -14.92
C GLN A 401 -33.35 -9.80 -15.20
N GLN A 402 -32.27 -9.99 -15.98
CA GLN A 402 -31.91 -11.31 -16.54
C GLN A 402 -30.40 -11.39 -16.84
N LEU A 403 -29.84 -12.57 -16.56
CA LEU A 403 -28.52 -13.01 -17.00
C LEU A 403 -28.71 -14.11 -18.05
N GLU A 404 -28.03 -14.00 -19.19
CA GLU A 404 -28.03 -15.01 -20.26
C GLU A 404 -26.62 -15.47 -20.59
N CYS A 405 -26.48 -16.74 -20.95
CA CYS A 405 -25.24 -17.36 -21.37
C CYS A 405 -25.45 -18.19 -22.63
N PHE A 406 -24.70 -17.85 -23.68
CA PHE A 406 -24.64 -18.57 -24.94
C PHE A 406 -23.31 -19.34 -24.98
N HIS A 407 -23.36 -20.64 -24.75
CA HIS A 407 -22.22 -21.56 -24.81
C HIS A 407 -21.93 -21.91 -26.28
N LEU A 408 -21.15 -21.05 -26.93
CA LEU A 408 -20.84 -21.07 -28.36
C LEU A 408 -20.32 -22.45 -28.79
N THR A 409 -19.38 -22.98 -28.01
CA THR A 409 -18.68 -24.25 -28.26
C THR A 409 -19.41 -25.50 -27.77
N SER A 410 -20.65 -25.38 -27.24
CA SER A 410 -21.41 -26.56 -26.80
C SER A 410 -21.60 -27.55 -27.95
N TRP A 411 -21.45 -28.84 -27.66
CA TRP A 411 -21.61 -29.93 -28.62
C TRP A 411 -23.04 -30.46 -28.71
N ASP A 412 -23.89 -30.07 -27.76
CA ASP A 412 -25.30 -30.42 -27.69
C ASP A 412 -26.19 -29.36 -28.38
N SER A 413 -27.49 -29.61 -28.39
CA SER A 413 -28.49 -28.72 -28.98
C SER A 413 -28.85 -27.51 -28.10
N ASN A 414 -28.62 -27.55 -26.78
CA ASN A 414 -29.06 -26.51 -25.85
C ASN A 414 -27.93 -25.50 -25.57
N LYS A 415 -27.58 -24.70 -26.57
CA LYS A 415 -26.48 -23.72 -26.52
C LYS A 415 -26.74 -22.49 -25.66
N GLU A 416 -27.96 -22.29 -25.19
CA GLU A 416 -28.36 -21.08 -24.46
C GLU A 416 -29.15 -21.40 -23.20
N TRP A 417 -28.92 -20.61 -22.14
CA TRP A 417 -29.71 -20.61 -20.92
C TRP A 417 -29.75 -19.21 -20.29
N ALA A 418 -30.80 -18.96 -19.51
CA ALA A 418 -31.00 -17.71 -18.81
C ALA A 418 -31.44 -17.94 -17.35
N VAL A 419 -31.20 -16.95 -16.50
CA VAL A 419 -31.65 -16.89 -15.11
C VAL A 419 -32.19 -15.49 -14.81
N GLU A 420 -33.45 -15.43 -14.36
CA GLU A 420 -34.07 -14.20 -13.83
C GLU A 420 -33.34 -13.71 -12.58
N THR A 421 -33.11 -12.40 -12.48
CA THR A 421 -32.37 -11.81 -11.35
C THR A 421 -33.28 -11.53 -10.17
N LEU A 422 -32.99 -12.16 -9.02
CA LEU A 422 -33.75 -12.02 -7.78
C LEU A 422 -33.58 -10.62 -7.15
N SER A 423 -34.41 -9.67 -7.59
CA SER A 423 -34.63 -8.31 -7.02
C SER A 423 -33.44 -7.32 -6.97
N ASP A 424 -32.19 -7.79 -6.95
CA ASP A 424 -30.98 -6.99 -7.11
C ASP A 424 -30.47 -7.09 -8.54
N GLY A 425 -30.35 -5.94 -9.22
CA GLY A 425 -29.79 -5.87 -10.57
C GLY A 425 -28.30 -6.22 -10.62
N ILE A 426 -27.83 -6.69 -11.76
CA ILE A 426 -26.41 -7.00 -11.97
C ILE A 426 -25.63 -5.70 -12.22
N GLN A 427 -24.45 -5.58 -11.62
CA GLN A 427 -23.55 -4.43 -11.74
C GLN A 427 -22.27 -4.72 -12.54
N ALA A 428 -21.83 -5.98 -12.60
CA ALA A 428 -20.66 -6.40 -13.39
C ALA A 428 -20.71 -7.90 -13.72
N VAL A 429 -20.15 -8.28 -14.88
CA VAL A 429 -20.05 -9.68 -15.34
C VAL A 429 -18.66 -10.02 -15.85
N ALA A 430 -18.24 -11.27 -15.67
CA ALA A 430 -16.95 -11.77 -16.12
C ALA A 430 -17.06 -13.22 -16.62
N VAL A 431 -16.18 -13.60 -17.56
CA VAL A 431 -16.09 -14.94 -18.13
C VAL A 431 -14.67 -15.46 -17.93
N GLY A 432 -14.53 -16.65 -17.33
CA GLY A 432 -13.28 -17.39 -17.21
C GLY A 432 -13.17 -18.48 -18.29
N GLY A 433 -12.36 -19.52 -18.04
CA GLY A 433 -12.11 -20.59 -19.01
C GLY A 433 -13.28 -21.56 -19.21
N ASP A 434 -13.91 -22.02 -18.12
CA ASP A 434 -15.02 -23.00 -18.12
C ASP A 434 -16.25 -22.54 -17.30
N TRP A 435 -16.26 -21.26 -16.92
CA TRP A 435 -17.23 -20.67 -15.98
C TRP A 435 -17.42 -19.17 -16.22
N LEU A 436 -18.52 -18.64 -15.68
CA LEU A 436 -18.84 -17.20 -15.66
C LEU A 436 -19.16 -16.73 -14.23
N ALA A 437 -19.06 -15.42 -14.00
CA ALA A 437 -19.47 -14.78 -12.76
C ALA A 437 -20.27 -13.50 -13.00
N ALA A 438 -21.15 -13.19 -12.05
CA ALA A 438 -21.88 -11.92 -11.98
C ALA A 438 -21.87 -11.40 -10.53
N CYS A 439 -21.88 -10.08 -10.36
CA CYS A 439 -22.13 -9.43 -9.08
C CYS A 439 -23.42 -8.59 -9.12
N CYS A 440 -24.26 -8.75 -8.11
CA CYS A 440 -25.54 -8.05 -7.95
C CYS A 440 -25.39 -6.83 -7.02
N SER A 441 -26.31 -5.87 -7.07
CA SER A 441 -26.26 -4.60 -6.32
C SER A 441 -26.15 -4.73 -4.79
N SER A 442 -26.59 -5.83 -4.18
CA SER A 442 -26.35 -6.14 -2.76
C SER A 442 -24.93 -6.60 -2.43
N GLY A 443 -24.03 -6.61 -3.42
CA GLY A 443 -22.68 -7.16 -3.34
C GLY A 443 -22.63 -8.70 -3.43
N MET A 444 -23.72 -9.36 -3.83
CA MET A 444 -23.74 -10.82 -3.97
C MET A 444 -23.02 -11.26 -5.25
N VAL A 445 -21.92 -11.98 -5.10
CA VAL A 445 -21.13 -12.57 -6.18
C VAL A 445 -21.55 -14.01 -6.38
N ARG A 446 -21.83 -14.39 -7.64
CA ARG A 446 -22.28 -15.73 -8.03
C ARG A 446 -21.43 -16.24 -9.19
N THR A 447 -21.18 -17.54 -9.22
CA THR A 447 -20.44 -18.22 -10.30
C THR A 447 -21.23 -19.40 -10.85
N TRP A 448 -21.14 -19.64 -12.16
CA TRP A 448 -21.80 -20.76 -12.86
C TRP A 448 -20.83 -21.42 -13.86
N THR A 449 -21.05 -22.68 -14.23
CA THR A 449 -20.46 -23.24 -15.46
C THR A 449 -21.18 -22.69 -16.69
N PHE A 450 -20.60 -22.84 -17.89
CA PHE A 450 -21.31 -22.52 -19.14
C PHE A 450 -22.54 -23.41 -19.39
N GLY A 451 -22.68 -24.53 -18.69
CA GLY A 451 -23.89 -25.37 -18.69
C GLY A 451 -24.93 -25.00 -17.62
N GLY A 452 -24.87 -23.82 -17.00
CA GLY A 452 -25.88 -23.32 -16.07
C GLY A 452 -25.79 -23.82 -14.63
N LEU A 453 -24.85 -24.72 -14.30
CA LEU A 453 -24.66 -25.19 -12.94
C LEU A 453 -24.06 -24.07 -12.06
N GLN A 454 -24.86 -23.54 -11.13
CA GLN A 454 -24.38 -22.60 -10.12
C GLN A 454 -23.38 -23.29 -9.16
N LYS A 455 -22.21 -22.69 -8.96
CA LYS A 455 -21.09 -23.25 -8.18
C LYS A 455 -20.96 -22.59 -6.81
N ALA A 456 -20.38 -21.39 -6.77
CA ALA A 456 -20.12 -20.62 -5.55
C ALA A 456 -20.98 -19.36 -5.48
N VAL A 457 -21.40 -19.02 -4.26
CA VAL A 457 -22.11 -17.77 -3.91
C VAL A 457 -21.44 -17.18 -2.66
N TRP A 458 -21.02 -15.92 -2.73
CA TRP A 458 -20.36 -15.21 -1.63
C TRP A 458 -20.63 -13.70 -1.73
N ARG A 459 -20.22 -12.91 -0.74
CA ARG A 459 -20.46 -11.46 -0.71
C ARG A 459 -19.16 -10.67 -0.89
N ALA A 460 -19.18 -9.70 -1.79
CA ALA A 460 -18.10 -8.74 -2.01
C ALA A 460 -17.78 -7.97 -0.71
N PRO A 461 -16.52 -7.63 -0.43
CA PRO A 461 -16.17 -6.91 0.80
C PRO A 461 -16.62 -5.44 0.82
N GLY A 462 -17.03 -4.90 -0.33
CA GLY A 462 -17.59 -3.55 -0.49
C GLY A 462 -18.22 -3.37 -1.88
N PRO A 463 -18.74 -2.17 -2.21
CA PRO A 463 -19.38 -1.89 -3.50
C PRO A 463 -18.43 -2.14 -4.67
N VAL A 464 -18.89 -2.90 -5.67
CA VAL A 464 -18.07 -3.32 -6.83
C VAL A 464 -17.90 -2.18 -7.84
N VAL A 465 -16.71 -2.11 -8.42
CA VAL A 465 -16.35 -1.19 -9.50
C VAL A 465 -16.12 -1.93 -10.82
N ALA A 466 -15.45 -3.09 -10.77
CA ALA A 466 -15.23 -3.94 -11.92
C ALA A 466 -15.09 -5.41 -11.50
N LEU A 467 -15.49 -6.32 -12.39
CA LEU A 467 -15.34 -7.77 -12.24
C LEU A 467 -14.63 -8.29 -13.50
N VAL A 468 -13.51 -8.98 -13.33
CA VAL A 468 -12.71 -9.52 -14.46
C VAL A 468 -12.24 -10.93 -14.16
N ALA A 469 -12.06 -11.75 -15.19
CA ALA A 469 -11.71 -13.16 -15.05
C ALA A 469 -10.72 -13.59 -16.14
N SER A 470 -9.94 -14.62 -15.84
CA SER A 470 -9.12 -15.36 -16.81
C SER A 470 -8.81 -16.75 -16.26
N GLY A 471 -8.91 -17.79 -17.10
CA GLY A 471 -8.68 -19.18 -16.70
C GLY A 471 -9.54 -19.59 -15.50
N ARG A 472 -8.91 -19.80 -14.34
CA ARG A 472 -9.57 -20.15 -13.06
C ARG A 472 -9.60 -18.99 -12.04
N SER A 473 -9.13 -17.82 -12.43
CA SER A 473 -8.99 -16.64 -11.57
C SER A 473 -10.10 -15.64 -11.82
N LEU A 474 -10.73 -15.16 -10.75
CA LEU A 474 -11.68 -14.05 -10.73
C LEU A 474 -11.05 -12.92 -9.92
N ALA A 475 -11.00 -11.70 -10.46
CA ALA A 475 -10.63 -10.51 -9.72
C ALA A 475 -11.85 -9.59 -9.58
N LEU A 476 -12.18 -9.27 -8.33
CA LEU A 476 -13.24 -8.34 -7.97
C LEU A 476 -12.60 -7.07 -7.43
N ILE A 477 -12.81 -5.95 -8.13
CA ILE A 477 -12.34 -4.62 -7.74
C ILE A 477 -13.50 -3.88 -7.09
N TYR A 478 -13.27 -3.33 -5.89
CA TYR A 478 -14.30 -2.74 -5.05
C TYR A 478 -13.77 -1.52 -4.28
N HIS A 479 -14.70 -0.70 -3.79
CA HIS A 479 -14.42 0.38 -2.84
C HIS A 479 -14.14 -0.22 -1.45
N GLN A 480 -12.89 -0.10 -0.98
CA GLN A 480 -12.45 -0.65 0.31
C GLN A 480 -12.84 0.21 1.53
N GLY A 481 -13.32 1.43 1.27
CA GLY A 481 -13.67 2.45 2.25
C GLY A 481 -13.89 3.80 1.55
N ALA A 482 -14.00 4.87 2.32
CA ALA A 482 -14.02 6.23 1.76
C ALA A 482 -12.58 6.74 1.49
N GLY A 483 -12.40 7.51 0.42
CA GLY A 483 -11.14 8.21 0.16
C GLY A 483 -10.76 9.20 1.26
N VAL A 484 -9.45 9.34 1.51
CA VAL A 484 -8.89 10.29 2.49
C VAL A 484 -9.32 11.74 2.17
N THR A 485 -9.33 12.09 0.89
CA THR A 485 -9.93 13.33 0.36
C THR A 485 -11.17 12.99 -0.47
N ALA A 486 -12.11 13.93 -0.59
CA ALA A 486 -13.42 13.71 -1.23
C ALA A 486 -13.35 13.36 -2.73
N GLU A 487 -12.20 13.59 -3.37
CA GLU A 487 -11.95 13.37 -4.80
C GLU A 487 -11.08 12.12 -5.07
N ARG A 488 -10.58 11.44 -4.03
CA ARG A 488 -9.72 10.24 -4.17
C ARG A 488 -10.53 8.95 -4.07
N GLN A 489 -10.37 8.05 -5.02
CA GLN A 489 -10.95 6.70 -4.91
C GLN A 489 -10.12 5.83 -3.95
N ALA A 490 -10.78 5.03 -3.13
CA ALA A 490 -10.14 4.06 -2.24
C ALA A 490 -10.49 2.64 -2.70
N LEU A 491 -9.75 2.13 -3.69
CA LEU A 491 -10.03 0.84 -4.32
C LEU A 491 -9.10 -0.26 -3.82
N ALA A 492 -9.63 -1.48 -3.75
CA ALA A 492 -8.86 -2.72 -3.61
C ALA A 492 -9.36 -3.77 -4.60
N VAL A 493 -8.51 -4.75 -4.88
CA VAL A 493 -8.87 -5.98 -5.59
C VAL A 493 -8.71 -7.17 -4.68
N VAL A 494 -9.65 -8.12 -4.77
CA VAL A 494 -9.52 -9.46 -4.20
C VAL A 494 -9.56 -10.48 -5.34
N GLN A 495 -8.62 -11.42 -5.32
CA GLN A 495 -8.56 -12.52 -6.27
C GLN A 495 -9.17 -13.79 -5.68
N TYR A 496 -10.10 -14.41 -6.38
CA TYR A 496 -10.76 -15.67 -6.03
C TYR A 496 -10.38 -16.75 -7.05
N ASN A 497 -9.90 -17.90 -6.58
CA ASN A 497 -9.60 -19.04 -7.44
C ASN A 497 -10.81 -19.99 -7.48
N VAL A 498 -11.52 -20.00 -8.61
CA VAL A 498 -12.77 -20.77 -8.82
C VAL A 498 -12.53 -22.29 -8.89
N GLY A 499 -11.29 -22.73 -9.07
CA GLY A 499 -10.91 -24.15 -9.00
C GLY A 499 -10.61 -24.63 -7.58
N ALA A 500 -9.93 -23.81 -6.77
CA ALA A 500 -9.56 -24.14 -5.40
C ALA A 500 -10.60 -23.71 -4.34
N GLY A 501 -11.53 -22.81 -4.70
CA GLY A 501 -12.48 -22.20 -3.77
C GLY A 501 -11.86 -21.17 -2.81
N VAL A 502 -10.61 -20.78 -3.04
CA VAL A 502 -9.83 -19.92 -2.13
C VAL A 502 -9.95 -18.45 -2.52
N LEU A 503 -10.22 -17.61 -1.52
CA LEU A 503 -10.18 -16.15 -1.60
C LEU A 503 -8.79 -15.67 -1.14
N GLY A 504 -8.07 -14.96 -2.01
CA GLY A 504 -6.77 -14.35 -1.70
C GLY A 504 -6.89 -13.09 -0.84
N PRO A 505 -5.76 -12.57 -0.31
CA PRO A 505 -5.74 -11.32 0.43
C PRO A 505 -6.13 -10.12 -0.46
N PRO A 506 -6.74 -9.07 0.11
CA PRO A 506 -7.00 -7.83 -0.62
C PRO A 506 -5.69 -7.10 -0.95
N VAL A 507 -5.57 -6.61 -2.18
CA VAL A 507 -4.47 -5.77 -2.66
C VAL A 507 -5.04 -4.41 -3.03
N SER A 508 -4.59 -3.34 -2.38
CA SER A 508 -5.02 -1.98 -2.71
C SER A 508 -4.62 -1.61 -4.14
N VAL A 509 -5.48 -0.89 -4.87
CA VAL A 509 -5.22 -0.39 -6.23
C VAL A 509 -4.73 1.06 -6.11
N PRO A 510 -3.44 1.36 -6.40
CA PRO A 510 -2.84 2.63 -6.05
C PRO A 510 -3.20 3.74 -7.04
N LEU A 511 -4.29 4.46 -6.76
CA LEU A 511 -4.70 5.66 -7.48
C LEU A 511 -4.22 6.94 -6.77
N ALA A 512 -3.80 7.93 -7.56
CA ALA A 512 -3.52 9.28 -7.09
C ALA A 512 -4.82 10.05 -6.79
N GLU A 513 -4.68 11.30 -6.34
CA GLU A 513 -5.83 12.20 -6.15
C GLU A 513 -6.51 12.54 -7.49
N ARG A 514 -7.84 12.66 -7.48
CA ARG A 514 -8.70 12.87 -8.68
C ARG A 514 -8.67 11.76 -9.74
N GLN A 515 -7.81 10.76 -9.61
CA GLN A 515 -7.80 9.60 -10.49
C GLN A 515 -8.90 8.59 -10.11
N ARG A 516 -9.44 7.93 -11.14
CA ARG A 516 -10.38 6.80 -11.04
C ARG A 516 -9.90 5.62 -11.88
N LEU A 517 -10.38 4.42 -11.59
CA LEU A 517 -10.16 3.25 -12.44
C LEU A 517 -10.85 3.48 -13.81
N ALA A 518 -10.11 3.31 -14.90
CA ALA A 518 -10.61 3.48 -16.28
C ALA A 518 -10.65 2.17 -17.07
N TRP A 519 -9.78 1.22 -16.75
CA TRP A 519 -9.80 -0.14 -17.29
C TRP A 519 -9.24 -1.13 -16.26
N ALA A 520 -9.70 -2.38 -16.32
CA ALA A 520 -9.12 -3.51 -15.60
C ALA A 520 -9.27 -4.77 -16.44
N GLY A 521 -8.37 -5.72 -16.25
CA GLY A 521 -8.41 -6.99 -16.98
C GLY A 521 -7.24 -7.90 -16.60
N TYR A 522 -7.19 -9.07 -17.21
CA TYR A 522 -5.99 -9.90 -17.19
C TYR A 522 -5.15 -9.62 -18.44
N THR A 523 -3.83 -9.81 -18.33
CA THR A 523 -2.95 -9.93 -19.48
C THR A 523 -3.23 -11.25 -20.21
N ASP A 524 -2.78 -11.37 -21.45
CA ASP A 524 -2.89 -12.64 -22.20
C ASP A 524 -2.16 -13.79 -21.48
N GLU A 525 -1.15 -13.47 -20.67
CA GLU A 525 -0.35 -14.36 -19.83
C GLU A 525 -0.90 -14.55 -18.40
N GLY A 526 -2.09 -14.02 -18.09
CA GLY A 526 -2.81 -14.28 -16.85
C GLY A 526 -2.39 -13.47 -15.61
N SER A 527 -1.57 -12.42 -15.76
CA SER A 527 -1.38 -11.42 -14.69
C SER A 527 -2.57 -10.48 -14.61
N LEU A 528 -2.87 -9.96 -13.42
CA LEU A 528 -3.89 -8.91 -13.28
C LEU A 528 -3.30 -7.55 -13.66
N ALA A 529 -4.04 -6.75 -14.42
CA ALA A 529 -3.65 -5.42 -14.87
C ALA A 529 -4.78 -4.39 -14.71
N TYR A 530 -4.43 -3.11 -14.59
CA TYR A 530 -5.38 -2.00 -14.61
C TYR A 530 -4.81 -0.76 -15.31
N VAL A 531 -5.70 0.17 -15.67
CA VAL A 531 -5.34 1.50 -16.16
C VAL A 531 -6.12 2.56 -15.38
N ASP A 532 -5.41 3.60 -14.92
CA ASP A 532 -6.03 4.76 -14.29
C ASP A 532 -6.65 5.73 -15.32
N SER A 533 -7.33 6.76 -14.82
CA SER A 533 -7.98 7.77 -15.66
C SER A 533 -7.05 8.83 -16.23
N ASP A 534 -5.75 8.80 -15.94
CA ASP A 534 -4.79 9.64 -16.67
C ASP A 534 -4.16 8.86 -17.84
N GLY A 535 -3.92 7.57 -17.67
CA GLY A 535 -3.46 6.67 -18.74
C GLY A 535 -2.32 5.73 -18.35
N VAL A 536 -2.00 5.61 -17.05
CA VAL A 536 -0.91 4.73 -16.58
C VAL A 536 -1.40 3.29 -16.52
N VAL A 537 -0.75 2.41 -17.28
CA VAL A 537 -1.00 0.97 -17.31
C VAL A 537 -0.11 0.29 -16.27
N SER A 538 -0.70 -0.51 -15.38
CA SER A 538 0.01 -1.22 -14.31
C SER A 538 -0.34 -2.70 -14.27
N ILE A 539 0.67 -3.55 -14.03
CA ILE A 539 0.53 -5.02 -13.86
C ILE A 539 0.87 -5.40 -12.41
N LEU A 540 0.12 -6.35 -11.84
CA LEU A 540 0.39 -6.92 -10.52
C LEU A 540 1.55 -7.93 -10.60
N GLY A 541 2.73 -7.54 -10.14
CA GLY A 541 3.94 -8.37 -10.13
C GLY A 541 4.04 -9.31 -8.93
N SER A 542 4.85 -10.36 -9.07
CA SER A 542 5.06 -11.42 -8.05
C SER A 542 5.68 -10.94 -6.73
N SER A 543 6.49 -9.86 -6.78
CA SER A 543 7.45 -9.53 -5.72
C SER A 543 7.28 -8.14 -5.11
N TYR A 544 6.65 -7.19 -5.82
CA TYR A 544 6.67 -5.76 -5.48
C TYR A 544 5.29 -5.07 -5.53
N GLY A 545 4.21 -5.82 -5.77
CA GLY A 545 2.88 -5.25 -5.98
C GLY A 545 2.71 -4.72 -7.41
N TRP A 546 2.02 -3.59 -7.58
CA TRP A 546 1.71 -3.02 -8.89
C TRP A 546 2.93 -2.32 -9.50
N THR A 547 3.34 -2.77 -10.70
CA THR A 547 4.41 -2.17 -11.50
C THR A 547 3.79 -1.39 -12.67
N PRO A 548 4.03 -0.08 -12.81
CA PRO A 548 3.65 0.68 -13.99
C PRO A 548 4.55 0.30 -15.18
N ILE A 549 3.95 -0.04 -16.32
CA ILE A 549 4.64 -0.59 -17.50
C ILE A 549 4.56 0.27 -18.75
N CYS A 550 3.63 1.22 -18.79
CA CYS A 550 3.42 2.14 -19.92
C CYS A 550 2.60 3.33 -19.42
N ASN A 551 2.92 4.55 -19.85
CA ASN A 551 2.01 5.68 -19.78
C ASN A 551 1.47 5.96 -21.19
N THR A 552 0.16 5.77 -21.38
CA THR A 552 -0.44 5.98 -22.70
C THR A 552 -0.42 7.45 -23.13
N ARG A 553 -0.28 8.42 -22.21
CA ARG A 553 -0.19 9.85 -22.55
C ARG A 553 1.08 10.24 -23.28
N ASP A 554 2.19 9.54 -23.07
CA ASP A 554 3.47 9.84 -23.71
C ASP A 554 3.41 9.62 -25.24
N ASN A 555 2.42 8.85 -25.70
CA ASN A 555 2.12 8.58 -27.10
C ASN A 555 1.10 9.58 -27.71
N VAL A 556 0.56 10.51 -26.92
CA VAL A 556 -0.52 11.42 -27.30
C VAL A 556 0.01 12.83 -27.59
N LYS A 557 -0.53 13.49 -28.64
CA LYS A 557 -0.12 14.85 -29.04
C LYS A 557 -0.98 15.98 -28.48
N ASN A 558 -2.23 15.73 -28.10
CA ASN A 558 -3.16 16.73 -27.58
C ASN A 558 -3.67 16.33 -26.19
N GLN A 559 -3.77 17.26 -25.23
CA GLN A 559 -4.24 16.95 -23.86
C GLN A 559 -5.67 16.37 -23.81
N SER A 560 -6.49 16.68 -24.82
CA SER A 560 -7.86 16.21 -25.03
C SER A 560 -7.97 14.77 -25.53
N ASP A 561 -6.86 14.20 -26.00
CA ASP A 561 -6.84 12.90 -26.64
C ASP A 561 -6.41 11.83 -25.62
N HIS A 562 -6.92 10.62 -25.80
CA HIS A 562 -6.76 9.51 -24.87
C HIS A 562 -6.62 8.19 -25.62
N TYR A 563 -6.05 7.19 -24.96
CA TYR A 563 -6.10 5.80 -25.43
C TYR A 563 -7.15 5.02 -24.64
N PHE A 564 -8.03 4.33 -25.35
CA PHE A 564 -9.00 3.40 -24.79
C PHE A 564 -8.42 1.98 -24.90
N VAL A 565 -7.99 1.42 -23.77
CA VAL A 565 -7.28 0.13 -23.71
C VAL A 565 -8.25 -1.04 -23.87
N LEU A 566 -7.81 -2.06 -24.59
CA LEU A 566 -8.55 -3.29 -24.91
C LEU A 566 -7.93 -4.54 -24.27
N GLY A 567 -6.61 -4.56 -24.09
CA GLY A 567 -5.87 -5.69 -23.52
C GLY A 567 -4.35 -5.44 -23.51
N VAL A 568 -3.60 -6.35 -22.88
CA VAL A 568 -2.16 -6.22 -22.62
C VAL A 568 -1.49 -7.59 -22.81
N SER A 569 -0.36 -7.65 -23.51
CA SER A 569 0.51 -8.83 -23.59
C SER A 569 1.88 -8.51 -22.99
N GLU A 570 2.29 -9.29 -21.99
CA GLU A 570 3.62 -9.27 -21.40
C GLU A 570 4.68 -9.89 -22.33
N THR A 571 4.33 -10.94 -23.09
CA THR A 571 5.26 -11.63 -24.02
C THR A 571 5.62 -10.77 -25.22
N HIS A 572 4.65 -10.05 -25.79
CA HIS A 572 4.87 -9.10 -26.88
C HIS A 572 5.31 -7.71 -26.39
N GLN A 573 5.27 -7.47 -25.08
CA GLN A 573 5.51 -6.17 -24.44
C GLN A 573 4.65 -5.04 -24.99
N GLN A 574 3.36 -5.31 -25.25
CA GLN A 574 2.47 -4.37 -25.93
C GLN A 574 1.09 -4.25 -25.30
N VAL A 575 0.59 -3.02 -25.27
CA VAL A 575 -0.78 -2.64 -24.89
C VAL A 575 -1.60 -2.41 -26.15
N ARG A 576 -2.72 -3.13 -26.30
CA ARG A 576 -3.68 -2.95 -27.38
C ARG A 576 -4.66 -1.85 -27.01
N ALA A 577 -4.72 -0.77 -27.80
CA ALA A 577 -5.58 0.37 -27.51
C ALA A 577 -6.14 1.05 -28.76
N LEU A 578 -7.16 1.89 -28.57
CA LEU A 578 -7.78 2.73 -29.61
C LEU A 578 -7.47 4.20 -29.33
N LEU A 579 -7.01 4.95 -30.34
CA LEU A 579 -6.79 6.38 -30.20
C LEU A 579 -8.12 7.15 -30.28
N CYS A 580 -8.49 7.78 -29.18
CA CYS A 580 -9.69 8.60 -29.03
C CYS A 580 -9.30 10.09 -29.10
N LYS A 581 -9.84 10.82 -30.07
CA LYS A 581 -9.56 12.25 -30.27
C LYS A 581 -10.67 13.11 -29.66
N GLY A 582 -10.31 14.00 -28.74
CA GLY A 582 -11.26 14.83 -28.01
C GLY A 582 -12.18 14.07 -27.04
N SER A 583 -11.96 12.78 -26.82
CA SER A 583 -12.84 11.90 -26.03
C SER A 583 -12.05 10.84 -25.28
N ARG A 584 -12.66 10.26 -24.23
CA ARG A 584 -12.09 9.15 -23.44
C ARG A 584 -12.47 7.75 -23.94
N TYR A 585 -13.31 7.69 -24.97
CA TYR A 585 -13.84 6.47 -25.56
C TYR A 585 -14.05 6.67 -27.07
N PRO A 586 -13.93 5.62 -27.89
CA PRO A 586 -14.01 5.74 -29.34
C PRO A 586 -15.44 6.00 -29.80
N ALA A 587 -15.58 6.67 -30.95
CA ALA A 587 -16.81 6.56 -31.74
C ALA A 587 -16.93 5.14 -32.32
N THR A 588 -18.14 4.62 -32.45
CA THR A 588 -18.38 3.29 -33.06
C THR A 588 -18.25 3.30 -34.58
N LEU A 589 -18.45 4.45 -35.23
CA LEU A 589 -18.37 4.64 -36.68
C LEU A 589 -17.55 5.91 -37.02
N PRO A 590 -16.65 5.88 -38.03
CA PRO A 590 -16.14 4.68 -38.71
C PRO A 590 -15.41 3.75 -37.73
N ARG A 591 -15.20 2.48 -38.08
CA ARG A 591 -14.55 1.50 -37.20
C ARG A 591 -13.20 2.02 -36.69
N PRO A 592 -12.96 2.08 -35.37
CA PRO A 592 -11.66 2.43 -34.80
C PRO A 592 -10.55 1.47 -35.24
N VAL A 593 -9.37 2.01 -35.52
CA VAL A 593 -8.17 1.20 -35.81
C VAL A 593 -7.44 0.90 -34.51
N MET A 594 -7.06 -0.38 -34.32
CA MET A 594 -6.27 -0.81 -33.18
C MET A 594 -4.81 -0.38 -33.31
N VAL A 595 -4.26 0.15 -32.23
CA VAL A 595 -2.88 0.60 -32.10
C VAL A 595 -2.19 -0.27 -31.06
N MET A 596 -0.98 -0.72 -31.37
CA MET A 596 -0.08 -1.34 -30.40
C MET A 596 0.77 -0.22 -29.78
N LEU A 597 0.81 -0.14 -28.46
CA LEU A 597 1.71 0.73 -27.71
C LEU A 597 2.73 -0.15 -26.99
N ASP A 598 4.02 0.07 -27.24
CA ASP A 598 5.09 -0.69 -26.60
C ASP A 598 5.21 -0.34 -25.11
N PHE A 599 5.69 -1.29 -24.30
CA PHE A 599 6.01 -1.04 -22.89
C PHE A 599 7.17 -0.04 -22.78
N SER A 600 7.01 0.91 -21.87
CA SER A 600 7.99 1.93 -21.52
C SER A 600 7.85 2.19 -20.02
N LEU A 601 8.74 1.61 -19.22
CA LEU A 601 8.69 1.75 -17.78
C LEU A 601 9.14 3.17 -17.38
N PRO A 602 8.52 3.82 -16.38
CA PRO A 602 8.79 5.22 -16.02
C PRO A 602 10.12 5.40 -15.24
N TYR A 603 11.24 5.08 -15.90
CA TYR A 603 12.59 5.28 -15.39
C TYR A 603 13.06 6.72 -15.60
N LEU A 604 13.85 7.23 -14.66
CA LEU A 604 14.38 8.60 -14.70
C LEU A 604 15.64 8.66 -15.58
N GLY A 605 15.74 9.68 -16.43
CA GLY A 605 16.95 9.95 -17.22
C GLY A 605 17.14 9.05 -18.44
N THR A 606 16.05 8.57 -19.04
CA THR A 606 16.01 7.82 -20.32
C THR A 606 16.60 8.56 -21.53
N GLU A 607 16.90 9.85 -21.41
CA GLU A 607 17.71 10.60 -22.38
C GLU A 607 19.20 10.20 -22.39
N SER A 608 19.67 9.49 -21.34
CA SER A 608 21.06 9.03 -21.21
C SER A 608 21.19 7.53 -21.52
N GLU A 609 22.33 7.11 -22.09
CA GLU A 609 22.61 5.69 -22.36
C GLU A 609 22.43 4.81 -21.12
N LYS A 610 22.85 5.31 -19.95
CA LYS A 610 22.63 4.67 -18.65
C LYS A 610 21.14 4.44 -18.38
N GLY A 611 20.30 5.48 -18.49
CA GLY A 611 18.86 5.39 -18.22
C GLY A 611 18.12 4.48 -19.20
N GLN A 612 18.53 4.47 -20.47
CA GLN A 612 18.00 3.55 -21.49
C GLN A 612 18.35 2.10 -21.14
N MET A 613 19.61 1.82 -20.77
CA MET A 613 20.01 0.48 -20.34
C MET A 613 19.39 0.05 -19.01
N GLU A 614 19.06 0.98 -18.11
CA GLU A 614 18.32 0.68 -16.87
C GLU A 614 16.84 0.37 -17.17
N GLU A 615 16.16 1.13 -18.02
CA GLU A 615 14.79 0.81 -18.49
C GLU A 615 14.74 -0.55 -19.19
N GLU A 616 15.62 -0.77 -20.18
CA GLU A 616 15.67 -2.01 -20.97
C GLU A 616 15.95 -3.23 -20.08
N LEU A 617 16.79 -3.08 -19.05
CA LEU A 617 17.11 -4.15 -18.10
C LEU A 617 15.87 -4.59 -17.29
N TRP A 618 15.10 -3.65 -16.79
CA TRP A 618 13.91 -3.94 -15.98
C TRP A 618 12.72 -4.39 -16.86
N ARG A 619 12.58 -3.82 -18.06
CA ARG A 619 11.60 -4.29 -19.04
C ARG A 619 11.91 -5.70 -19.54
N ALA A 620 13.19 -6.05 -19.72
CA ALA A 620 13.61 -7.43 -19.99
C ALA A 620 13.36 -8.37 -18.78
N TRP A 621 13.49 -7.89 -17.54
CA TRP A 621 13.12 -8.67 -16.35
C TRP A 621 11.62 -9.00 -16.35
N CYS A 622 10.74 -8.03 -16.63
CA CYS A 622 9.30 -8.27 -16.72
C CYS A 622 8.94 -9.35 -17.76
N LEU A 623 9.61 -9.35 -18.91
CA LEU A 623 9.46 -10.39 -19.93
C LEU A 623 9.97 -11.77 -19.46
N GLU A 624 11.11 -11.81 -18.77
CA GLU A 624 11.67 -13.06 -18.23
C GLU A 624 10.72 -13.71 -17.21
N GLU A 625 10.07 -12.92 -16.35
CA GLU A 625 9.07 -13.41 -15.39
C GLU A 625 7.77 -13.85 -16.07
N ALA A 626 7.34 -13.17 -17.15
CA ALA A 626 6.16 -13.56 -17.91
C ALA A 626 6.36 -14.90 -18.64
N LEU A 627 7.50 -15.09 -19.31
CA LEU A 627 7.84 -16.34 -20.00
C LEU A 627 7.90 -17.53 -19.03
N LYS A 628 8.52 -17.36 -17.86
CA LYS A 628 8.49 -18.37 -16.77
C LYS A 628 7.07 -18.71 -16.32
N ARG A 629 6.16 -17.74 -16.26
CA ARG A 629 4.77 -17.94 -15.83
C ARG A 629 3.96 -18.75 -16.85
N VAL A 630 4.21 -18.53 -18.13
CA VAL A 630 3.61 -19.30 -19.24
C VAL A 630 4.21 -20.72 -19.32
N GLY A 631 5.43 -20.93 -18.80
CA GLY A 631 6.14 -22.20 -18.87
C GLY A 631 7.05 -22.33 -20.09
N GLU A 632 7.45 -21.20 -20.69
CA GLU A 632 8.34 -21.15 -21.85
C GLU A 632 9.79 -21.49 -21.46
N GLU A 633 10.16 -22.76 -21.56
CA GLU A 633 11.56 -23.23 -21.48
C GLU A 633 12.33 -23.05 -22.81
N GLY A 634 11.72 -22.41 -23.81
CA GLY A 634 12.27 -22.24 -25.14
C GLY A 634 13.42 -21.24 -25.27
N GLN A 635 13.99 -21.17 -26.49
CA GLN A 635 15.11 -20.28 -26.85
C GLN A 635 14.86 -18.80 -26.45
N GLN A 636 13.62 -18.33 -26.52
CA GLN A 636 13.25 -16.96 -26.16
C GLN A 636 13.58 -16.61 -24.70
N LEU A 637 13.37 -17.53 -23.74
CA LEU A 637 13.73 -17.30 -22.34
C LEU A 637 15.26 -17.20 -22.17
N VAL A 638 16.01 -18.05 -22.90
CA VAL A 638 17.47 -18.04 -22.92
C VAL A 638 18.00 -16.72 -23.50
N ASP A 639 17.43 -16.25 -24.61
CA ASP A 639 17.83 -15.00 -25.27
C ASP A 639 17.50 -13.77 -24.41
N VAL A 640 16.36 -13.74 -23.72
CA VAL A 640 15.98 -12.67 -22.78
C VAL A 640 16.93 -12.65 -21.56
N SER A 641 17.24 -13.81 -21.00
CA SER A 641 18.22 -13.93 -19.89
C SER A 641 19.61 -13.47 -20.33
N ASN A 642 20.08 -13.86 -21.52
CA ASN A 642 21.34 -13.43 -22.11
C ASN A 642 21.36 -11.91 -22.36
N ARG A 643 20.25 -11.33 -22.84
CA ARG A 643 20.09 -9.87 -23.03
C ARG A 643 20.18 -9.12 -21.70
N ARG A 644 19.50 -9.61 -20.65
CA ARG A 644 19.57 -9.04 -19.29
C ARG A 644 20.98 -9.12 -18.71
N GLN A 645 21.69 -10.24 -18.90
CA GLN A 645 23.09 -10.41 -18.52
C GLN A 645 24.02 -9.43 -19.26
N LEU A 646 23.82 -9.24 -20.56
CA LEU A 646 24.59 -8.29 -21.37
C LEU A 646 24.35 -6.82 -20.93
N LEU A 647 23.12 -6.44 -20.61
CA LEU A 647 22.79 -5.11 -20.10
C LEU A 647 23.46 -4.80 -18.75
N LEU A 648 23.47 -5.75 -17.82
CA LEU A 648 24.24 -5.64 -16.57
C LEU A 648 25.73 -5.41 -16.84
N LEU A 649 26.30 -6.12 -17.82
CA LEU A 649 27.71 -5.98 -18.19
C LEU A 649 28.00 -4.62 -18.84
N LYS A 650 27.11 -4.11 -19.70
CA LYS A 650 27.23 -2.76 -20.28
C LYS A 650 27.14 -1.67 -19.21
N LEU A 651 26.17 -1.74 -18.29
CA LEU A 651 26.04 -0.79 -17.18
C LEU A 651 27.27 -0.78 -16.27
N PHE A 652 27.87 -1.95 -16.02
CA PHE A 652 29.15 -2.07 -15.31
C PHE A 652 30.31 -1.43 -16.09
N ALA A 653 30.38 -1.64 -17.42
CA ALA A 653 31.42 -1.07 -18.29
C ALA A 653 31.31 0.46 -18.44
N HIS A 654 30.09 1.01 -18.50
CA HIS A 654 29.80 2.44 -18.51
C HIS A 654 30.17 3.09 -17.17
N ARG A 655 29.87 2.45 -16.04
CA ARG A 655 30.25 2.98 -14.71
C ARG A 655 31.76 2.89 -14.42
N THR A 656 32.49 2.04 -15.12
CA THR A 656 33.96 1.93 -15.04
C THR A 656 34.69 2.69 -16.15
N ALA A 657 34.00 3.58 -16.88
CA ALA A 657 34.61 4.52 -17.81
C ALA A 657 35.25 5.70 -17.04
N PRO A 658 36.35 6.30 -17.55
CA PRO A 658 37.06 7.36 -16.85
C PRO A 658 36.40 8.73 -17.03
N GLU A 659 35.51 9.11 -16.11
CA GLU A 659 35.05 10.49 -15.93
C GLU A 659 35.93 11.28 -14.94
N PRO A 660 35.99 12.63 -15.03
CA PRO A 660 36.81 13.47 -14.14
C PRO A 660 36.36 13.40 -12.67
N PRO A 661 37.26 13.68 -11.71
CA PRO A 661 37.13 13.19 -10.33
C PRO A 661 36.16 14.02 -9.46
N VAL A 662 34.86 13.72 -9.53
CA VAL A 662 33.85 14.24 -8.59
C VAL A 662 33.06 13.08 -7.95
N THR A 663 32.98 13.08 -6.62
CA THR A 663 32.18 12.18 -5.75
C THR A 663 32.34 10.65 -5.97
N ARG A 664 33.07 9.99 -5.07
CA ARG A 664 33.15 8.51 -4.97
C ARG A 664 31.82 7.87 -4.50
N GLY A 665 30.88 7.69 -5.41
CA GLY A 665 29.68 6.86 -5.18
C GLY A 665 30.02 5.37 -5.09
N ASN A 666 29.45 4.67 -4.09
CA ASN A 666 29.72 3.25 -3.78
C ASN A 666 29.39 2.32 -4.97
N PRO A 667 30.29 1.45 -5.47
CA PRO A 667 30.10 0.70 -6.73
C PRO A 667 28.95 -0.31 -6.69
N PHE A 668 28.40 -0.63 -7.87
CA PHE A 668 27.41 -1.70 -8.03
C PHE A 668 28.02 -3.05 -7.64
N LYS A 669 27.24 -3.86 -6.94
CA LYS A 669 27.64 -5.20 -6.49
C LYS A 669 27.12 -6.24 -7.48
N VAL A 670 27.99 -7.11 -7.97
CA VAL A 670 27.61 -8.28 -8.78
C VAL A 670 28.07 -9.53 -8.03
N THR A 671 27.13 -10.43 -7.73
CA THR A 671 27.37 -11.62 -6.91
C THR A 671 27.78 -12.81 -7.77
N LYS A 672 28.86 -13.52 -7.41
CA LYS A 672 29.09 -14.88 -7.89
C LYS A 672 28.10 -15.85 -7.23
N SER A 673 26.98 -16.10 -7.90
CA SER A 673 26.42 -17.46 -7.95
C SER A 673 27.38 -18.36 -8.75
N GLN A 674 27.22 -19.68 -8.65
CA GLN A 674 28.07 -20.62 -9.40
C GLN A 674 27.97 -20.37 -10.92
N GLU A 675 29.13 -20.47 -11.59
CA GLU A 675 29.32 -20.40 -13.05
C GLU A 675 28.56 -19.28 -13.79
N ASN A 676 28.55 -18.07 -13.23
CA ASN A 676 27.94 -16.90 -13.88
C ASN A 676 28.96 -16.15 -14.79
N PRO A 677 28.82 -16.19 -16.13
CA PRO A 677 29.78 -15.59 -17.06
C PRO A 677 29.85 -14.06 -16.96
N VAL A 678 28.81 -13.38 -16.44
CA VAL A 678 28.83 -11.93 -16.20
C VAL A 678 29.91 -11.56 -15.17
N ALA A 679 30.11 -12.39 -14.15
CA ALA A 679 31.09 -12.11 -13.10
C ALA A 679 32.54 -12.21 -13.61
N ASP A 680 32.82 -13.18 -14.48
CA ASP A 680 34.15 -13.34 -15.08
C ASP A 680 34.38 -12.34 -16.24
N GLY A 681 33.34 -11.97 -16.99
CA GLY A 681 33.35 -10.85 -17.92
C GLY A 681 33.67 -9.51 -17.24
N ALA A 682 32.98 -9.19 -16.13
CA ALA A 682 33.23 -7.99 -15.34
C ALA A 682 34.65 -8.00 -14.75
N THR A 683 35.12 -9.15 -14.26
CA THR A 683 36.49 -9.34 -13.76
C THR A 683 37.52 -9.08 -14.87
N ASN A 684 37.26 -9.51 -16.10
CA ASN A 684 38.15 -9.26 -17.24
C ASN A 684 38.12 -7.80 -17.71
N CYS A 685 36.97 -7.13 -17.64
CA CYS A 685 36.88 -5.68 -17.87
C CYS A 685 37.77 -4.89 -16.89
N VAL A 686 37.69 -5.18 -15.59
CA VAL A 686 38.54 -4.54 -14.56
C VAL A 686 40.03 -4.83 -14.80
N LYS A 687 40.41 -6.09 -15.07
CA LYS A 687 41.79 -6.46 -15.42
C LYS A 687 42.32 -5.69 -16.63
N SER A 688 41.50 -5.54 -17.69
CA SER A 688 41.90 -4.88 -18.93
C SER A 688 42.18 -3.37 -18.78
N ARG A 689 41.60 -2.72 -17.77
CA ARG A 689 41.78 -1.29 -17.49
C ARG A 689 42.84 -0.98 -16.41
N GLY A 690 43.54 -2.01 -15.91
CA GLY A 690 44.66 -1.84 -14.96
C GLY A 690 44.27 -1.48 -13.52
N ASP A 691 42.97 -1.49 -13.19
CA ASP A 691 42.44 -0.97 -11.92
C ASP A 691 42.57 -1.99 -10.77
N ALA A 692 43.82 -2.32 -10.42
CA ALA A 692 44.19 -3.40 -9.51
C ALA A 692 43.69 -3.21 -8.06
N GLY A 693 43.27 -2.00 -7.68
CA GLY A 693 42.85 -1.67 -6.31
C GLY A 693 41.48 -2.22 -5.91
N VAL A 694 40.62 -2.60 -6.86
CA VAL A 694 39.25 -3.08 -6.59
C VAL A 694 39.23 -4.54 -6.11
N GLY A 695 40.30 -5.30 -6.38
CA GLY A 695 40.37 -6.76 -6.26
C GLY A 695 40.46 -7.37 -4.86
N ARG A 696 39.72 -6.88 -3.84
CA ARG A 696 39.47 -7.61 -2.56
C ARG A 696 38.43 -6.93 -1.62
N ARG A 697 37.17 -6.80 -2.05
CA ARG A 697 36.04 -6.54 -1.12
C ARG A 697 34.84 -7.43 -1.47
N GLN A 698 34.50 -8.38 -0.59
CA GLN A 698 33.24 -9.12 -0.69
C GLN A 698 32.08 -8.13 -0.55
N MET A 699 31.13 -8.21 -1.49
CA MET A 699 30.06 -7.22 -1.62
C MET A 699 28.70 -7.91 -1.81
N THR A 700 27.99 -8.09 -0.70
CA THR A 700 26.66 -8.73 -0.67
C THR A 700 25.57 -7.77 -1.15
N LEU A 701 24.77 -8.19 -2.13
CA LEU A 701 23.39 -7.75 -2.29
C LEU A 701 22.48 -8.85 -1.74
N GLN A 702 21.63 -8.50 -0.78
CA GLN A 702 20.45 -9.30 -0.49
C GLN A 702 19.33 -8.83 -1.41
N PHE A 703 19.17 -9.50 -2.56
CA PHE A 703 17.85 -9.52 -3.18
C PHE A 703 16.94 -10.34 -2.27
N GLY A 704 15.98 -9.68 -1.65
CA GLY A 704 14.98 -10.28 -0.79
C GLY A 704 13.97 -11.12 -1.58
N ALA A 705 14.43 -12.18 -2.23
CA ALA A 705 13.56 -13.31 -2.51
C ALA A 705 13.04 -13.79 -1.15
N ALA A 706 11.75 -13.63 -0.91
CA ALA A 706 11.10 -14.28 0.22
C ALA A 706 11.35 -15.79 0.05
N ARG A 707 12.05 -16.40 1.01
CA ARG A 707 12.16 -17.86 1.04
C ARG A 707 10.75 -18.40 1.22
N SER A 708 10.19 -18.97 0.16
CA SER A 708 9.04 -19.85 0.28
C SER A 708 9.49 -21.08 1.08
N GLU A 709 9.17 -21.14 2.37
CA GLU A 709 9.37 -22.31 3.24
C GLU A 709 8.37 -23.43 2.91
N THR A 710 8.20 -23.68 1.62
CA THR A 710 7.28 -24.61 0.95
C THR A 710 7.87 -25.16 -0.35
N ALA A 711 9.15 -24.91 -0.66
CA ALA A 711 9.89 -25.73 -1.60
C ALA A 711 10.43 -26.95 -0.84
N PRO A 712 10.00 -28.20 -1.14
CA PRO A 712 10.56 -29.37 -0.49
C PRO A 712 12.05 -29.49 -0.84
N ALA A 713 12.90 -29.63 0.17
CA ALA A 713 14.32 -29.89 -0.06
C ALA A 713 14.49 -31.17 -0.90
N PRO A 714 15.45 -31.23 -1.84
CA PRO A 714 15.64 -32.40 -2.67
C PRO A 714 15.88 -33.63 -1.79
N THR A 715 15.03 -34.65 -1.95
CA THR A 715 14.99 -35.82 -1.07
C THR A 715 16.33 -36.54 -1.08
N LYS A 716 17.09 -36.43 0.01
CA LYS A 716 18.39 -37.10 0.16
C LYS A 716 18.22 -38.60 -0.08
N SER A 717 19.09 -39.17 -0.91
CA SER A 717 19.14 -40.61 -1.11
C SER A 717 19.51 -41.33 0.20
N GLY A 718 19.08 -42.59 0.36
CA GLY A 718 19.44 -43.40 1.53
C GLY A 718 20.95 -43.55 1.73
N VAL A 719 21.73 -43.44 0.64
CA VAL A 719 23.21 -43.40 0.69
C VAL A 719 23.71 -42.13 1.38
N GLN A 720 23.16 -40.96 1.04
CA GLN A 720 23.55 -39.68 1.66
C GLN A 720 23.21 -39.65 3.15
N LEU A 721 22.02 -40.13 3.54
CA LEU A 721 21.63 -40.22 4.96
C LEU A 721 22.55 -41.17 5.73
N TYR A 722 22.94 -42.31 5.14
CA TYR A 722 23.90 -43.22 5.76
C TYR A 722 25.29 -42.60 5.90
N VAL A 723 25.81 -41.95 4.86
CA VAL A 723 27.12 -41.25 4.88
C VAL A 723 27.14 -40.16 5.96
N GLU A 724 26.04 -39.42 6.12
CA GLU A 724 25.89 -38.44 7.21
C GLU A 724 25.87 -39.11 8.59
N SER A 725 25.16 -40.23 8.75
CA SER A 725 25.03 -40.93 10.06
C SER A 725 26.35 -41.53 10.57
N ILE A 726 27.20 -42.08 9.71
CA ILE A 726 28.48 -42.68 10.12
C ILE A 726 29.67 -41.71 10.06
N ARG A 727 29.43 -40.44 9.69
CA ARG A 727 30.48 -39.43 9.53
C ARG A 727 31.26 -39.16 10.82
N ALA A 728 30.56 -39.10 11.95
CA ALA A 728 31.18 -38.91 13.26
C ALA A 728 32.10 -40.10 13.61
N THR A 729 31.58 -41.33 13.53
CA THR A 729 32.33 -42.56 13.85
C THR A 729 33.55 -42.74 12.96
N LEU A 730 33.48 -42.38 11.67
CA LEU A 730 34.65 -42.43 10.78
C LEU A 730 35.75 -41.43 11.16
N LEU A 731 35.38 -40.26 11.72
CA LEU A 731 36.34 -39.26 12.21
C LEU A 731 36.86 -39.58 13.62
N GLU A 732 36.13 -40.37 14.41
CA GLU A 732 36.63 -40.96 15.67
C GLU A 732 37.60 -42.12 15.41
N GLU A 733 37.37 -42.91 14.35
CA GLU A 733 38.29 -43.97 13.91
C GLU A 733 39.58 -43.41 13.26
N GLU A 734 39.46 -42.39 12.39
CA GLU A 734 40.57 -41.77 11.67
C GLU A 734 40.37 -40.23 11.56
N PRO A 735 40.94 -39.43 12.48
CA PRO A 735 40.65 -37.99 12.55
C PRO A 735 41.27 -37.13 11.44
N ASP A 736 42.33 -37.61 10.77
CA ASP A 736 43.06 -36.88 9.72
C ASP A 736 42.45 -37.05 8.31
N LEU A 737 41.23 -37.59 8.19
CA LEU A 737 40.65 -37.98 6.90
C LEU A 737 40.01 -36.80 6.12
N ALA A 738 40.35 -36.67 4.84
CA ALA A 738 39.77 -35.67 3.94
C ALA A 738 38.32 -36.00 3.54
N GLU A 739 37.51 -34.97 3.27
CA GLU A 739 36.09 -35.07 2.88
C GLU A 739 35.82 -36.07 1.75
N ASP A 740 36.62 -36.03 0.68
CA ASP A 740 36.49 -36.89 -0.49
C ASP A 740 36.74 -38.37 -0.15
N GLN A 741 37.73 -38.63 0.69
CA GLN A 741 38.05 -39.98 1.15
C GLN A 741 37.01 -40.49 2.17
N LEU A 742 36.49 -39.62 3.04
CA LEU A 742 35.42 -39.97 3.98
C LEU A 742 34.17 -40.44 3.25
N VAL A 743 33.71 -39.69 2.23
CA VAL A 743 32.55 -40.08 1.41
C VAL A 743 32.81 -41.41 0.69
N SER A 744 33.99 -41.59 0.09
CA SER A 744 34.38 -42.84 -0.58
C SER A 744 34.35 -44.05 0.37
N ARG A 745 34.91 -43.90 1.58
CA ARG A 745 35.02 -44.93 2.61
C ARG A 745 33.66 -45.26 3.24
N ALA A 746 32.79 -44.27 3.41
CA ALA A 746 31.42 -44.45 3.85
C ALA A 746 30.56 -45.18 2.81
N VAL A 747 30.70 -44.84 1.52
CA VAL A 747 30.04 -45.56 0.41
C VAL A 747 30.55 -47.01 0.29
N ALA A 748 31.84 -47.27 0.59
CA ALA A 748 32.37 -48.63 0.68
C ALA A 748 31.70 -49.45 1.80
N ARG A 749 31.56 -48.90 3.02
CA ARG A 749 30.82 -49.55 4.11
C ARG A 749 29.34 -49.79 3.76
N PHE A 750 28.68 -48.83 3.10
CA PHE A 750 27.29 -49.02 2.64
C PHE A 750 27.15 -50.18 1.65
N ARG A 751 28.14 -50.38 0.77
CA ARG A 751 28.16 -51.48 -0.22
C ARG A 751 28.32 -52.87 0.41
N THR A 752 28.90 -52.98 1.61
CA THR A 752 29.00 -54.26 2.34
C THR A 752 27.78 -54.62 3.19
N LEU A 753 26.87 -53.68 3.48
CA LEU A 753 25.63 -53.97 4.21
C LEU A 753 24.64 -54.83 3.40
N SER A 754 23.84 -55.62 4.11
CA SER A 754 22.70 -56.37 3.58
C SER A 754 21.53 -55.45 3.18
N GLN A 755 20.52 -56.00 2.50
CA GLN A 755 19.31 -55.24 2.14
C GLN A 755 18.48 -54.80 3.36
N GLU A 756 18.48 -55.58 4.44
CA GLU A 756 17.70 -55.28 5.65
C GLU A 756 18.33 -54.12 6.45
N GLU A 757 19.66 -54.15 6.65
CA GLU A 757 20.41 -53.06 7.32
C GLU A 757 20.27 -51.71 6.60
N ARG A 758 20.25 -51.74 5.25
CA ARG A 758 20.01 -50.55 4.41
C ARG A 758 18.59 -50.00 4.51
N ALA A 759 17.61 -50.79 4.95
CA ALA A 759 16.22 -50.36 5.13
C ALA A 759 15.93 -49.81 6.54
N VAL A 760 16.74 -50.18 7.53
CA VAL A 760 16.64 -49.68 8.92
C VAL A 760 17.39 -48.36 9.11
N SER A 761 18.61 -48.25 8.56
CA SER A 761 19.50 -47.10 8.79
C SER A 761 18.89 -45.70 8.52
N PRO A 762 18.04 -45.47 7.50
CA PRO A 762 17.44 -44.14 7.28
C PRO A 762 16.35 -43.74 8.29
N LYS A 763 15.81 -44.69 9.08
CA LYS A 763 14.63 -44.45 9.95
C LYS A 763 14.98 -43.95 11.36
N LEU A 764 16.24 -44.04 11.76
CA LEU A 764 16.74 -43.64 13.08
C LEU A 764 17.01 -42.12 13.21
N ILE A 765 16.75 -41.33 12.15
CA ILE A 765 17.11 -39.90 12.05
C ILE A 765 15.87 -38.98 12.00
N THR A 766 14.65 -39.56 12.09
CA THR A 766 13.38 -38.81 12.06
C THR A 766 12.55 -38.99 13.34
N ALA A 767 13.21 -39.28 14.46
CA ALA A 767 12.57 -39.63 15.73
C ALA A 767 13.41 -39.21 16.95
N ASP A 768 13.75 -37.93 17.02
CA ASP A 768 13.98 -37.11 18.23
C ASP A 768 13.80 -35.62 17.85
#